data_AF-A0AA86TBD5-F1
#
_entry.id   AF-A0AA86TBD5-F1
#
_cell.length_a   1.000
_cell.length_b   1.000
_cell.length_c   1.000
_cell.angle_alpha   90.00
_cell.angle_beta   90.00
_cell.angle_gamma   90.00
#
_symmetry.space_group_name_H-M   'P 1'
#
loop_
_entity.id
_entity.type
_entity.pdbx_description
1 polymer ?
#
loop_
_entity_poly.entity_id
_entity_poly.type
_entity_poly.pdbx_seq_one_letter_code
_entity_poly.pdbx_strand_id
1 'polypeptide(L)'
;MSHASSATEPGATHPDPLREKLVSLFQDITRKAAQAQGRFPSSDPDCQCSRDNLLAYLALREHDLQDLQLELVERGLSSLGRLEGSVIASLRKVLQNLGYQPPDIPLKAPDFAQARSLLSQRATRLLGRPRPHHQTRIMVTLDLDTLRQPELLEQLLLKGMDIARINCAHDSSREWLRLIQAVRDAEERLARRGESVGRRCRIVMDLAGPKVRTGPLRPTTRPLKLSVEKDLRGRPRCVLEGYLTTETEQTRRVREPGEPSRFIIALPQQDRVASLSLGEDLTFTDTRGRRRALRVLERVSPMRVRVGLNRTAYIEEGTELVSAQGHLFRVGPVVSQPVALRVQAGDRLRLYRDPARLGHPAEADGPAGISCTLPAVLESVALGHRIFIDDGKIAGVVRSIEADYLELEITAPHHIPARIRAEKGLNFPDSPIDIPALTEKDQDDLRFVVGHATAVGLSFVHQPRDLDDLRSALKELGDPDIGIVIKIETREAIHRLAQLIMAGLDLPRFGVMIARGDLAVEVGFEHLALVQEDILCICEAAHIPAIWATQVLENLAKSGLPARAEITDAATGQRAECVMLNKGEYVLEAVKTLADLLGSRERQRIKKRQVFREITAQHGLFDRFGDESAREAAPQAARYAGSENA
;
A
#
# COMPACT_ATOMS: atom_id res chain seq x y z
N MET A 1 -7.60 -83.99 38.59
CA MET A 1 -6.38 -83.36 38.05
C MET A 1 -6.79 -82.08 37.34
N SER A 2 -6.22 -80.98 37.79
CA SER A 2 -6.58 -79.59 37.48
C SER A 2 -6.17 -79.18 36.07
N HIS A 3 -7.11 -78.68 35.27
CA HIS A 3 -6.80 -77.77 34.17
C HIS A 3 -7.11 -76.35 34.63
N ALA A 4 -6.06 -75.63 34.98
CA ALA A 4 -6.10 -74.21 35.30
C ALA A 4 -6.26 -73.41 34.00
N SER A 5 -7.31 -72.59 33.99
CA SER A 5 -7.53 -71.50 33.04
C SER A 5 -6.45 -70.44 33.25
N SER A 6 -5.58 -70.21 32.26
CA SER A 6 -4.76 -69.00 32.20
C SER A 6 -5.56 -67.93 31.46
N ALA A 7 -6.17 -67.02 32.23
CA ALA A 7 -6.70 -65.77 31.71
C ALA A 7 -5.53 -64.97 31.12
N THR A 8 -5.56 -64.76 29.80
CA THR A 8 -4.73 -63.76 29.12
C THR A 8 -5.18 -62.38 29.56
N GLU A 9 -4.29 -61.64 30.20
CA GLU A 9 -4.47 -60.23 30.56
C GLU A 9 -4.83 -59.37 29.34
N PRO A 10 -5.71 -58.36 29.48
CA PRO A 10 -6.03 -57.44 28.41
C PRO A 10 -4.86 -56.48 28.16
N GLY A 11 -4.18 -56.70 27.03
CA GLY A 11 -3.56 -55.69 26.17
C GLY A 11 -2.71 -54.61 26.84
N ALA A 12 -1.42 -54.90 27.04
CA ALA A 12 -0.40 -53.87 27.16
C ALA A 12 -0.43 -53.00 25.89
N THR A 13 -0.96 -51.78 25.99
CA THR A 13 -0.97 -50.82 24.89
C THR A 13 0.46 -50.41 24.60
N HIS A 14 1.00 -50.82 23.44
CA HIS A 14 2.26 -50.27 22.98
C HIS A 14 2.15 -48.73 22.91
N PRO A 15 3.15 -47.98 23.41
CA PRO A 15 3.15 -46.54 23.33
C PRO A 15 3.13 -46.11 21.85
N ASP A 16 2.11 -45.35 21.45
CA ASP A 16 2.05 -44.74 20.12
C ASP A 16 3.03 -43.55 20.07
N PRO A 17 4.13 -43.63 19.29
CA PRO A 17 5.16 -42.60 19.29
C PRO A 17 4.64 -41.23 18.82
N LEU A 18 3.67 -41.21 17.90
CA LEU A 18 3.05 -39.98 17.41
C LEU A 18 2.27 -39.27 18.52
N ARG A 19 1.53 -40.06 19.30
CA ARG A 19 0.79 -39.56 20.46
C ARG A 19 1.74 -38.97 21.49
N GLU A 20 2.85 -39.62 21.79
CA GLU A 20 3.83 -39.11 22.76
C GLU A 20 4.46 -37.78 22.31
N LYS A 21 4.85 -37.67 21.03
CA LYS A 21 5.32 -36.41 20.44
C LYS A 21 4.29 -35.29 20.61
N LEU A 22 3.02 -35.56 20.30
CA LEU A 22 1.95 -34.57 20.44
C LEU A 22 1.65 -34.20 21.89
N VAL A 23 1.72 -35.15 22.81
CA VAL A 23 1.53 -34.89 24.25
C VAL A 23 2.65 -33.98 24.75
N SER A 24 3.90 -34.26 24.37
CA SER A 24 5.05 -33.41 24.71
C SER A 24 4.90 -32.00 24.14
N LEU A 25 4.52 -31.87 22.86
CA LEU A 25 4.25 -30.59 22.22
C LEU A 25 3.14 -29.81 22.95
N PHE A 26 2.02 -30.47 23.26
CA PHE A 26 0.91 -29.86 23.98
C PHE A 26 1.31 -29.36 25.37
N GLN A 27 2.07 -30.16 26.12
CA GLN A 27 2.56 -29.79 27.44
C GLN A 27 3.54 -28.60 27.37
N ASP A 28 4.43 -28.57 26.38
CA ASP A 28 5.38 -27.47 26.21
C ASP A 28 4.67 -26.15 25.91
N ILE A 29 3.75 -26.16 24.93
CA ILE A 29 2.98 -24.99 24.52
C ILE A 29 2.17 -24.43 25.69
N THR A 30 1.44 -25.30 26.38
CA THR A 30 0.55 -24.89 27.47
C THR A 30 1.34 -24.34 28.66
N ARG A 31 2.48 -24.95 28.99
CA ARG A 31 3.41 -24.46 30.01
C ARG A 31 3.97 -23.08 29.66
N LYS A 32 4.53 -22.90 28.46
CA LYS A 32 5.12 -21.61 28.02
C LYS A 32 4.07 -20.50 27.99
N ALA A 33 2.90 -20.78 27.40
CA ALA A 33 1.81 -19.80 27.34
C ALA A 33 1.31 -19.42 28.74
N ALA A 34 1.14 -20.41 29.65
CA ALA A 34 0.69 -20.15 31.01
C ALA A 34 1.72 -19.36 31.84
N GLN A 35 3.02 -19.51 31.58
CA GLN A 35 4.08 -18.70 32.21
C GLN A 35 4.08 -17.27 31.68
N ALA A 36 3.75 -17.07 30.41
CA ALA A 36 3.75 -15.75 29.78
C ALA A 36 2.48 -14.93 30.05
N GLN A 37 1.32 -15.55 30.32
CA GLN A 37 0.03 -14.85 30.42
C GLN A 37 0.02 -13.72 31.47
N GLY A 38 0.75 -13.88 32.57
CA GLY A 38 0.83 -12.88 33.65
C GLY A 38 1.51 -11.58 33.24
N ARG A 39 2.29 -11.58 32.15
CA ARG A 39 2.92 -10.38 31.59
C ARG A 39 1.94 -9.49 30.81
N PHE A 40 0.78 -10.04 30.44
CA PHE A 40 -0.25 -9.38 29.65
C PHE A 40 -1.60 -9.52 30.37
N PRO A 41 -1.79 -8.84 31.51
CA PRO A 41 -3.05 -8.92 32.24
C PRO A 41 -4.18 -8.30 31.43
N SER A 42 -5.35 -8.92 31.47
CA SER A 42 -6.60 -8.36 30.92
C SER A 42 -7.75 -8.82 31.81
N SER A 43 -8.74 -7.96 32.01
CA SER A 43 -9.96 -8.28 32.78
C SER A 43 -11.10 -8.79 31.89
N ASP A 44 -11.00 -8.61 30.57
CA ASP A 44 -12.02 -8.99 29.61
C ASP A 44 -11.85 -10.48 29.19
N PRO A 45 -12.88 -11.33 29.33
CA PRO A 45 -12.79 -12.75 28.98
C PRO A 45 -12.45 -13.04 27.50
N ASP A 46 -12.95 -12.24 26.56
CA ASP A 46 -12.69 -12.41 25.12
C ASP A 46 -11.23 -12.02 24.78
N CYS A 47 -10.72 -11.01 25.48
CA CYS A 47 -9.32 -10.58 25.38
C CYS A 47 -8.37 -11.62 25.99
N GLN A 48 -8.73 -12.21 27.14
CA GLN A 48 -8.00 -13.34 27.71
C GLN A 48 -7.97 -14.54 26.75
N CYS A 49 -9.09 -14.89 26.10
CA CYS A 49 -9.12 -15.96 25.10
C CYS A 49 -8.16 -15.70 23.93
N SER A 50 -8.16 -14.47 23.43
CA SER A 50 -7.30 -14.06 22.31
C SER A 50 -5.83 -14.03 22.68
N ARG A 51 -5.50 -13.47 23.85
CA ARG A 51 -4.16 -13.44 24.42
C ARG A 51 -3.62 -14.86 24.59
N ASP A 52 -4.37 -15.73 25.25
CA ASP A 52 -3.91 -17.09 25.57
C ASP A 52 -3.72 -17.92 24.30
N ASN A 53 -4.61 -17.76 23.31
CA ASN A 53 -4.44 -18.41 22.02
C ASN A 53 -3.22 -17.87 21.24
N LEU A 54 -3.00 -16.54 21.23
CA LEU A 54 -1.81 -15.95 20.62
C LEU A 54 -0.52 -16.44 21.29
N LEU A 55 -0.47 -16.49 22.62
CA LEU A 55 0.67 -17.04 23.36
C LEU A 55 0.91 -18.52 23.03
N ALA A 56 -0.15 -19.32 22.95
CA ALA A 56 -0.04 -20.71 22.54
C ALA A 56 0.45 -20.86 21.09
N TYR A 57 0.01 -19.98 20.19
CA TYR A 57 0.47 -19.97 18.80
C TYR A 57 1.96 -19.59 18.69
N LEU A 58 2.41 -18.59 19.44
CA LEU A 58 3.82 -18.19 19.47
C LEU A 58 4.71 -19.31 20.05
N ALA A 59 4.27 -19.96 21.12
CA ALA A 59 4.98 -21.12 21.68
C ALA A 59 5.05 -22.28 20.68
N LEU A 60 3.97 -22.54 19.94
CA LEU A 60 3.95 -23.55 18.88
C LEU A 60 4.98 -23.25 17.77
N ARG A 61 5.14 -21.98 17.38
CA ARG A 61 6.09 -21.56 16.32
C ARG A 61 7.55 -21.76 16.68
N GLU A 62 7.88 -22.04 17.93
CA GLU A 62 9.23 -22.41 18.35
C GLU A 62 9.59 -23.86 18.00
N HIS A 63 8.63 -24.64 17.50
CA HIS A 63 8.83 -26.03 17.11
C HIS A 63 8.82 -26.17 15.58
N ASP A 64 9.74 -26.99 15.07
CA ASP A 64 9.60 -27.53 13.73
C ASP A 64 8.54 -28.64 13.75
N LEU A 65 7.47 -28.44 12.98
CA LEU A 65 6.34 -29.34 12.93
C LEU A 65 6.36 -30.21 11.67
N GLN A 66 7.31 -30.04 10.75
CA GLN A 66 7.23 -30.63 9.40
C GLN A 66 7.02 -32.15 9.45
N ASP A 67 7.88 -32.88 10.15
CA ASP A 67 7.79 -34.34 10.28
C ASP A 67 6.50 -34.76 11.00
N LEU A 68 6.15 -34.05 12.07
CA LEU A 68 4.94 -34.30 12.82
C LEU A 68 3.69 -34.14 11.96
N GLN A 69 3.65 -33.12 11.10
CA GLN A 69 2.53 -32.86 10.20
C GLN A 69 2.40 -33.94 9.12
N LEU A 70 3.52 -34.44 8.60
CA LEU A 70 3.53 -35.55 7.65
C LEU A 70 3.00 -36.84 8.30
N GLU A 71 3.51 -37.19 9.50
CA GLU A 71 3.03 -38.35 10.26
C GLU A 71 1.52 -38.26 10.58
N LEU A 72 1.01 -37.06 10.86
CA LEU A 72 -0.42 -36.84 11.09
C LEU A 72 -1.26 -37.08 9.83
N VAL A 73 -0.81 -36.57 8.68
CA VAL A 73 -1.50 -36.73 7.40
C VAL A 73 -1.54 -38.19 6.98
N GLU A 74 -0.44 -38.92 7.15
CA GLU A 74 -0.36 -40.37 6.86
C GLU A 74 -1.39 -41.18 7.64
N ARG A 75 -1.76 -40.72 8.84
CA ARG A 75 -2.82 -41.33 9.66
C ARG A 75 -4.21 -40.74 9.44
N GLY A 76 -4.40 -39.90 8.42
CA GLY A 76 -5.67 -39.25 8.11
C GLY A 76 -6.12 -38.21 9.14
N LEU A 77 -5.21 -37.73 9.99
CA LEU A 77 -5.48 -36.71 10.99
C LEU A 77 -5.26 -35.30 10.40
N SER A 78 -5.73 -34.29 11.14
CA SER A 78 -5.46 -32.90 10.78
C SER A 78 -3.95 -32.66 10.77
N SER A 79 -3.43 -32.07 9.69
CA SER A 79 -2.04 -31.64 9.57
C SER A 79 -1.69 -30.46 10.46
N LEU A 80 -2.62 -29.96 11.30
CA LEU A 80 -2.41 -28.79 12.15
C LEU A 80 -2.11 -27.48 11.38
N GLY A 81 -2.15 -27.47 10.05
CA GLY A 81 -1.79 -26.30 9.24
C GLY A 81 -2.83 -25.17 9.16
N ARG A 82 -3.87 -25.19 10.01
CA ARG A 82 -4.94 -24.15 10.11
C ARG A 82 -5.47 -23.98 11.53
N LEU A 83 -4.57 -24.05 12.50
CA LEU A 83 -4.93 -24.01 13.92
C LEU A 83 -4.87 -22.61 14.51
N GLU A 84 -4.44 -21.59 13.74
CA GLU A 84 -4.02 -20.27 14.24
C GLU A 84 -5.02 -19.71 15.25
N GLY A 85 -6.30 -19.59 14.90
CA GLY A 85 -7.33 -19.06 15.80
C GLY A 85 -7.76 -20.00 16.94
N SER A 86 -7.29 -21.25 17.01
CA SER A 86 -7.75 -22.20 18.02
C SER A 86 -6.72 -23.31 18.26
N VAL A 87 -5.52 -22.92 18.70
CA VAL A 87 -4.33 -23.78 18.82
C VAL A 87 -4.60 -24.96 19.73
N ILE A 88 -4.99 -24.67 20.97
CA ILE A 88 -5.22 -25.67 22.00
C ILE A 88 -6.40 -26.58 21.63
N ALA A 89 -7.49 -26.04 21.10
CA ALA A 89 -8.64 -26.84 20.69
C ALA A 89 -8.29 -27.81 19.55
N SER A 90 -7.45 -27.37 18.60
CA SER A 90 -6.95 -28.20 17.51
C SER A 90 -6.09 -29.35 18.01
N LEU A 91 -5.09 -29.05 18.85
CA LEU A 91 -4.21 -30.07 19.45
C LEU A 91 -5.00 -31.06 20.30
N ARG A 92 -5.95 -30.58 21.12
CA ARG A 92 -6.83 -31.43 21.91
C ARG A 92 -7.61 -32.39 21.04
N LYS A 93 -8.16 -31.92 19.91
CA LYS A 93 -8.97 -32.77 19.05
C LYS A 93 -8.16 -33.87 18.38
N VAL A 94 -6.92 -33.57 17.97
CA VAL A 94 -6.00 -34.56 17.41
C VAL A 94 -5.59 -35.59 18.47
N LEU A 95 -5.22 -35.14 19.67
CA LEU A 95 -4.88 -36.03 20.79
C LEU A 95 -6.04 -36.97 21.18
N GLN A 96 -7.26 -36.45 21.22
CA GLN A 96 -8.46 -37.24 21.48
C GLN A 96 -8.68 -38.33 20.42
N ASN A 97 -8.43 -38.02 19.14
CA ASN A 97 -8.51 -39.00 18.07
C ASN A 97 -7.42 -40.09 18.17
N LEU A 98 -6.32 -39.82 18.88
CA LEU A 98 -5.27 -40.78 19.21
C LEU A 98 -5.51 -41.49 20.55
N GLY A 99 -6.72 -41.37 21.12
CA GLY A 99 -7.10 -42.01 22.39
C GLY A 99 -6.44 -41.39 23.63
N TYR A 100 -5.90 -40.18 23.53
CA TYR A 100 -5.38 -39.44 24.69
C TYR A 100 -6.36 -38.35 25.13
N GLN A 101 -6.65 -38.29 26.42
CA GLN A 101 -7.47 -37.22 26.99
C GLN A 101 -6.56 -36.16 27.63
N PRO A 102 -6.42 -34.97 27.01
CA PRO A 102 -5.54 -33.93 27.53
C PRO A 102 -6.04 -33.39 28.86
N PRO A 103 -5.14 -33.01 29.79
CA PRO A 103 -5.52 -32.45 31.06
C PRO A 103 -6.16 -31.06 30.92
N ASP A 104 -6.78 -30.62 32.01
CA ASP A 104 -7.16 -29.22 32.18
C ASP A 104 -5.92 -28.34 32.26
N ILE A 105 -6.03 -27.13 31.72
CA ILE A 105 -4.94 -26.18 31.61
C ILE A 105 -5.39 -24.82 32.12
N PRO A 106 -4.49 -24.00 32.68
CA PRO A 106 -4.81 -22.67 33.21
C PRO A 106 -4.85 -21.60 32.11
N LEU A 107 -5.34 -21.94 30.91
CA LEU A 107 -5.47 -21.06 29.76
C LEU A 107 -6.93 -21.02 29.30
N LYS A 108 -7.42 -19.85 28.92
CA LYS A 108 -8.72 -19.68 28.27
C LYS A 108 -8.59 -19.97 26.78
N ALA A 109 -8.65 -21.25 26.42
CA ALA A 109 -8.59 -21.67 25.03
C ALA A 109 -9.95 -21.52 24.32
N PRO A 110 -10.08 -20.70 23.26
CA PRO A 110 -11.31 -20.63 22.49
C PRO A 110 -11.53 -21.92 21.70
N ASP A 111 -12.79 -22.32 21.58
CA ASP A 111 -13.17 -23.34 20.61
C ASP A 111 -13.22 -22.76 19.18
N PHE A 112 -13.43 -23.64 18.19
CA PHE A 112 -13.47 -23.22 16.78
C PHE A 112 -14.57 -22.20 16.45
N ALA A 113 -15.73 -22.27 17.11
CA ALA A 113 -16.84 -21.36 16.86
C ALA A 113 -16.61 -20.01 17.54
N GLN A 114 -16.11 -20.02 18.77
CA GLN A 114 -15.69 -18.84 19.52
C GLN A 114 -14.61 -18.08 18.77
N ALA A 115 -13.55 -18.74 18.29
CA ALA A 115 -12.47 -18.14 17.51
C ALA A 115 -13.00 -17.37 16.28
N ARG A 116 -13.87 -18.01 15.49
CA ARG A 116 -14.52 -17.36 14.33
C ARG A 116 -15.41 -16.19 14.73
N SER A 117 -16.12 -16.31 15.85
CA SER A 117 -17.00 -15.28 16.37
C SER A 117 -16.20 -14.04 16.82
N LEU A 118 -15.13 -14.24 17.59
CA LEU A 118 -14.25 -13.17 18.09
C LEU A 118 -13.71 -12.31 16.93
N LEU A 119 -13.11 -12.96 15.94
CA LEU A 119 -12.55 -12.26 14.77
C LEU A 119 -13.64 -11.53 13.98
N SER A 120 -14.76 -12.20 13.69
CA SER A 120 -15.88 -11.62 12.95
C SER A 120 -16.51 -10.41 13.65
N GLN A 121 -16.66 -10.48 14.97
CA GLN A 121 -17.19 -9.38 15.77
C GLN A 121 -16.23 -8.19 15.79
N ARG A 122 -14.94 -8.41 16.06
CA ARG A 122 -13.93 -7.33 16.07
C ARG A 122 -13.78 -6.69 14.70
N ALA A 123 -13.73 -7.49 13.63
CA ALA A 123 -13.77 -6.99 12.25
C ALA A 123 -15.01 -6.13 11.99
N THR A 124 -16.19 -6.56 12.47
CA THR A 124 -17.42 -5.79 12.28
C THR A 124 -17.44 -4.49 13.09
N ARG A 125 -16.90 -4.49 14.31
CA ARG A 125 -16.80 -3.29 15.16
C ARG A 125 -15.89 -2.23 14.52
N LEU A 126 -14.73 -2.63 14.00
CA LEU A 126 -13.75 -1.74 13.39
C LEU A 126 -14.11 -1.36 11.94
N LEU A 127 -14.35 -2.36 11.08
CA LEU A 127 -14.43 -2.22 9.63
C LEU A 127 -15.88 -2.12 9.11
N GLY A 128 -16.88 -2.30 9.97
CA GLY A 128 -18.30 -2.35 9.59
C GLY A 128 -18.76 -3.74 9.14
N ARG A 129 -20.07 -3.92 8.91
CA ARG A 129 -20.67 -5.21 8.55
C ARG A 129 -20.23 -5.66 7.14
N PRO A 130 -20.04 -6.97 6.90
CA PRO A 130 -19.66 -7.48 5.57
C PRO A 130 -20.82 -7.37 4.57
N ARG A 131 -20.54 -7.50 3.26
CA ARG A 131 -21.60 -7.57 2.24
C ARG A 131 -22.22 -8.98 2.25
N PRO A 132 -23.50 -9.17 1.86
CA PRO A 132 -24.09 -10.50 1.74
C PRO A 132 -23.30 -11.42 0.80
N HIS A 133 -22.67 -10.82 -0.21
CA HIS A 133 -21.93 -11.52 -1.23
C HIS A 133 -20.44 -11.59 -1.00
N HIS A 134 -19.84 -11.05 0.08
CA HIS A 134 -18.43 -11.30 0.44
C HIS A 134 -18.12 -10.82 1.86
N GLN A 135 -17.28 -11.60 2.58
CA GLN A 135 -16.90 -11.29 3.96
C GLN A 135 -15.81 -10.21 4.07
N THR A 136 -14.89 -10.13 3.10
CA THR A 136 -13.80 -9.15 3.10
C THR A 136 -14.32 -7.76 2.69
N ARG A 137 -14.01 -6.71 3.44
CA ARG A 137 -14.43 -5.33 3.12
C ARG A 137 -13.49 -4.70 2.09
N ILE A 138 -13.99 -3.79 1.26
CA ILE A 138 -13.15 -3.02 0.33
C ILE A 138 -12.93 -1.61 0.87
N MET A 139 -11.67 -1.28 1.13
CA MET A 139 -11.23 0.06 1.48
C MET A 139 -10.67 0.76 0.23
N VAL A 140 -11.06 2.01 -0.01
CA VAL A 140 -10.60 2.79 -1.18
C VAL A 140 -10.00 4.10 -0.71
N THR A 141 -8.77 4.39 -1.15
CA THR A 141 -8.14 5.69 -0.91
C THR A 141 -8.82 6.76 -1.77
N LEU A 142 -9.33 7.81 -1.14
CA LEU A 142 -9.92 8.96 -1.84
C LEU A 142 -8.92 10.12 -1.93
N ASP A 143 -9.08 10.93 -2.96
CA ASP A 143 -8.35 12.19 -3.15
C ASP A 143 -9.23 13.27 -3.76
N LEU A 144 -8.68 14.47 -3.89
CA LEU A 144 -9.40 15.65 -4.39
C LEU A 144 -9.94 15.49 -5.81
N ASP A 145 -9.34 14.64 -6.65
CA ASP A 145 -9.85 14.38 -8.00
C ASP A 145 -11.20 13.64 -7.94
N THR A 146 -11.44 12.87 -6.88
CA THR A 146 -12.74 12.23 -6.62
C THR A 146 -13.86 13.26 -6.46
N LEU A 147 -13.58 14.47 -5.94
CA LEU A 147 -14.57 15.53 -5.79
C LEU A 147 -15.07 16.10 -7.12
N ARG A 148 -14.31 15.90 -8.22
CA ARG A 148 -14.68 16.38 -9.55
C ARG A 148 -15.71 15.48 -10.25
N GLN A 149 -15.99 14.30 -9.69
CA GLN A 149 -16.86 13.29 -10.28
C GLN A 149 -17.87 12.77 -9.23
N PRO A 150 -18.95 13.52 -8.94
CA PRO A 150 -19.93 13.12 -7.93
C PRO A 150 -20.55 11.73 -8.16
N GLU A 151 -20.73 11.33 -9.42
CA GLU A 151 -21.26 10.04 -9.84
C GLU A 151 -20.30 8.89 -9.53
N LEU A 152 -18.99 9.16 -9.51
CA LEU A 152 -17.97 8.15 -9.20
C LEU A 152 -18.15 7.61 -7.78
N LEU A 153 -18.39 8.48 -6.79
CA LEU A 153 -18.58 8.06 -5.40
C LEU A 153 -19.79 7.16 -5.21
N GLU A 154 -20.90 7.49 -5.86
CA GLU A 154 -22.11 6.66 -5.83
C GLU A 154 -21.83 5.28 -6.44
N GLN A 155 -21.13 5.24 -7.57
CA GLN A 155 -20.73 3.99 -8.21
C GLN A 155 -19.76 3.18 -7.34
N LEU A 156 -18.78 3.81 -6.69
CA LEU A 156 -17.87 3.13 -5.77
C LEU A 156 -18.63 2.49 -4.61
N LEU A 157 -19.54 3.23 -3.97
CA LEU A 157 -20.38 2.73 -2.87
C LEU A 157 -21.23 1.54 -3.32
N LEU A 158 -21.94 1.67 -4.45
CA LEU A 158 -22.77 0.59 -4.99
C LEU A 158 -21.94 -0.65 -5.33
N LYS A 159 -20.80 -0.49 -6.01
CA LYS A 159 -20.03 -1.60 -6.58
C LYS A 159 -19.15 -2.34 -5.59
N GLY A 160 -18.75 -1.74 -4.47
CA GLY A 160 -17.98 -2.49 -3.49
C GLY A 160 -17.37 -1.72 -2.33
N MET A 161 -17.16 -0.42 -2.45
CA MET A 161 -16.51 0.38 -1.41
C MET A 161 -17.30 0.33 -0.11
N ASP A 162 -16.65 -0.12 0.97
CA ASP A 162 -17.20 -0.20 2.32
C ASP A 162 -16.55 0.84 3.25
N ILE A 163 -15.31 1.22 2.94
CA ILE A 163 -14.49 2.12 3.74
C ILE A 163 -13.81 3.14 2.80
N ALA A 164 -13.97 4.43 3.10
CA ALA A 164 -13.21 5.50 2.48
C ALA A 164 -11.98 5.80 3.35
N ARG A 165 -10.81 5.70 2.74
CA ARG A 165 -9.53 5.99 3.39
C ARG A 165 -9.03 7.37 2.94
N ILE A 166 -8.69 8.22 3.91
CA ILE A 166 -8.09 9.54 3.68
C ILE A 166 -6.66 9.50 4.24
N ASN A 167 -5.69 9.96 3.47
CA ASN A 167 -4.28 9.96 3.85
C ASN A 167 -3.86 11.36 4.31
N CYS A 168 -3.61 11.54 5.60
CA CYS A 168 -3.28 12.83 6.20
C CYS A 168 -1.84 13.31 5.91
N ALA A 169 -1.03 12.49 5.23
CA ALA A 169 0.27 12.92 4.70
C ALA A 169 0.17 13.97 3.59
N HIS A 170 -1.04 14.18 3.05
CA HIS A 170 -1.33 15.14 1.99
C HIS A 170 -2.59 15.93 2.33
N ASP A 171 -2.77 17.06 1.65
CA ASP A 171 -3.95 17.92 1.77
C ASP A 171 -4.12 18.49 3.20
N SER A 172 -5.24 19.18 3.42
CA SER A 172 -5.57 19.89 4.66
C SER A 172 -6.90 19.42 5.26
N SER A 173 -7.15 19.75 6.53
CA SER A 173 -8.43 19.47 7.21
C SER A 173 -9.65 19.97 6.43
N ARG A 174 -9.53 21.13 5.77
CA ARG A 174 -10.58 21.67 4.88
C ARG A 174 -10.88 20.74 3.72
N GLU A 175 -9.85 20.17 3.10
CA GLU A 175 -9.95 19.27 1.96
C GLU A 175 -10.50 17.91 2.37
N TRP A 176 -10.02 17.37 3.49
CA TRP A 176 -10.54 16.13 4.08
C TRP A 176 -12.03 16.25 4.43
N LEU A 177 -12.47 17.39 4.99
CA LEU A 177 -13.88 17.63 5.27
C LEU A 177 -14.73 17.56 4.00
N ARG A 178 -14.26 18.14 2.90
CA ARG A 178 -14.97 18.09 1.61
C ARG A 178 -15.08 16.66 1.09
N LEU A 179 -14.04 15.84 1.23
CA LEU A 179 -14.08 14.41 0.88
C LEU A 179 -15.12 13.66 1.71
N ILE A 180 -15.13 13.88 3.02
CA ILE A 180 -16.10 13.24 3.93
C ILE A 180 -17.53 13.67 3.57
N GLN A 181 -17.77 14.96 3.36
CA GLN A 181 -19.08 15.49 2.96
C GLN A 181 -19.52 14.88 1.63
N ALA A 182 -18.64 14.81 0.63
CA ALA A 182 -18.98 14.21 -0.66
C ALA A 182 -19.40 12.73 -0.54
N VAL A 183 -18.75 11.96 0.35
CA VAL A 183 -19.18 10.58 0.66
C VAL A 183 -20.56 10.58 1.29
N ARG A 184 -20.84 11.47 2.26
CA ARG A 184 -22.16 11.56 2.91
C ARG A 184 -23.26 11.98 1.94
N ASP A 185 -23.00 12.95 1.09
CA ASP A 185 -23.95 13.42 0.09
C ASP A 185 -24.28 12.30 -0.92
N ALA A 186 -23.27 11.50 -1.33
CA ALA A 186 -23.49 10.34 -2.19
C ALA A 186 -24.35 9.27 -1.51
N GLU A 187 -24.13 8.98 -0.23
CA GLU A 187 -24.98 8.08 0.56
C GLU A 187 -26.43 8.57 0.63
N GLU A 188 -26.63 9.87 0.87
CA GLU A 188 -27.97 10.47 0.92
C GLU A 188 -28.67 10.43 -0.44
N ARG A 189 -27.97 10.75 -1.53
CA ARG A 189 -28.54 10.68 -2.88
C ARG A 189 -28.98 9.26 -3.23
N LEU A 190 -28.15 8.26 -2.92
CA LEU A 190 -28.50 6.84 -3.06
C LEU A 190 -29.71 6.46 -2.21
N ALA A 191 -29.77 6.91 -0.96
CA ALA A 191 -30.91 6.66 -0.06
C ALA A 191 -32.21 7.27 -0.60
N ARG A 192 -32.18 8.51 -1.12
CA ARG A 192 -33.34 9.16 -1.74
C ARG A 192 -33.85 8.41 -2.97
N ARG A 193 -32.98 7.73 -3.71
CA ARG A 193 -33.35 6.90 -4.88
C ARG A 193 -33.74 5.46 -4.52
N GLY A 194 -33.70 5.09 -3.24
CA GLY A 194 -33.98 3.71 -2.80
C GLY A 194 -32.86 2.71 -3.17
N GLU A 195 -31.68 3.21 -3.55
CA GLU A 195 -30.51 2.42 -3.96
C GLU A 195 -29.46 2.30 -2.84
N SER A 196 -29.84 2.62 -1.60
CA SER A 196 -28.91 2.54 -0.47
C SER A 196 -28.34 1.14 -0.29
N VAL A 197 -27.05 1.05 -0.01
CA VAL A 197 -26.34 -0.21 0.29
C VAL A 197 -26.75 -0.77 1.68
N GLY A 198 -27.64 -0.10 2.41
CA GLY A 198 -28.16 -0.55 3.70
C GLY A 198 -27.15 -0.42 4.85
N ARG A 199 -26.05 0.31 4.63
CA ARG A 199 -25.02 0.62 5.61
C ARG A 199 -24.31 1.91 5.26
N ARG A 200 -23.71 2.53 6.28
CA ARG A 200 -22.86 3.71 6.13
C ARG A 200 -21.41 3.29 5.87
N CYS A 201 -20.78 3.90 4.87
CA CYS A 201 -19.36 3.85 4.57
C CYS A 201 -18.55 4.37 5.76
N ARG A 202 -17.59 3.58 6.23
CA ARG A 202 -16.67 3.99 7.31
C ARG A 202 -15.63 4.96 6.75
N ILE A 203 -15.18 5.89 7.58
CA ILE A 203 -14.05 6.77 7.24
C ILE A 203 -12.85 6.32 8.07
N VAL A 204 -11.74 6.01 7.43
CA VAL A 204 -10.46 5.73 8.09
C VAL A 204 -9.48 6.80 7.67
N MET A 205 -8.86 7.47 8.64
CA MET A 205 -7.88 8.53 8.37
C MET A 205 -6.50 8.06 8.82
N ASP A 206 -5.57 7.94 7.88
CA ASP A 206 -4.20 7.51 8.17
C ASP A 206 -3.34 8.74 8.50
N LEU A 207 -2.78 8.76 9.70
CA LEU A 207 -1.77 9.75 10.10
C LEU A 207 -0.52 9.60 9.25
N ALA A 208 0.22 10.69 9.07
CA ALA A 208 1.40 10.69 8.22
C ALA A 208 2.52 9.86 8.85
N GLY A 209 2.69 9.99 10.17
CA GLY A 209 3.82 9.44 10.90
C GLY A 209 5.15 10.09 10.51
N PRO A 210 6.26 9.64 11.10
CA PRO A 210 7.59 10.22 10.91
C PRO A 210 8.25 9.78 9.58
N LYS A 211 7.61 10.09 8.45
CA LYS A 211 8.15 9.74 7.12
C LYS A 211 9.47 10.44 6.85
N VAL A 212 10.53 9.66 6.77
CA VAL A 212 11.86 10.15 6.43
C VAL A 212 11.96 10.34 4.92
N ARG A 213 12.34 11.55 4.51
CA ARG A 213 12.44 11.91 3.09
C ARG A 213 13.75 12.63 2.80
N THR A 214 14.11 12.67 1.53
CA THR A 214 15.16 13.55 1.02
C THR A 214 14.69 15.00 1.02
N GLY A 215 15.52 15.91 1.48
CA GLY A 215 15.21 17.34 1.52
C GLY A 215 15.29 18.06 0.17
N PRO A 216 15.26 19.41 0.19
CA PRO A 216 15.17 20.23 -1.00
C PRO A 216 16.45 20.14 -1.87
N LEU A 217 16.29 20.40 -3.16
CA LEU A 217 17.39 20.40 -4.13
C LEU A 217 17.72 21.80 -4.59
N ARG A 218 19.01 22.07 -4.83
CA ARG A 218 19.47 23.33 -5.42
C ARG A 218 18.79 23.54 -6.78
N PRO A 219 18.03 24.63 -6.96
CA PRO A 219 17.44 24.94 -8.25
C PRO A 219 18.57 25.36 -9.21
N THR A 220 18.47 24.94 -10.46
CA THR A 220 19.38 25.41 -11.52
C THR A 220 18.57 25.90 -12.71
N THR A 221 19.03 26.97 -13.35
CA THR A 221 18.50 27.40 -14.64
C THR A 221 19.00 26.43 -15.71
N ARG A 222 18.07 25.81 -16.43
CA ARG A 222 18.37 24.97 -17.61
C ARG A 222 17.53 25.45 -18.78
N PRO A 223 17.99 25.24 -20.03
CA PRO A 223 17.17 25.51 -21.20
C PRO A 223 15.82 24.81 -21.10
N LEU A 224 14.73 25.58 -21.25
CA LEU A 224 13.37 25.09 -21.27
C LEU A 224 13.14 24.23 -22.51
N LYS A 225 12.91 22.93 -22.31
CA LYS A 225 12.56 22.00 -23.39
C LYS A 225 11.08 22.13 -23.76
N LEU A 226 10.83 22.66 -24.96
CA LEU A 226 9.53 22.72 -25.60
C LEU A 226 9.33 21.48 -26.47
N SER A 227 8.65 20.45 -25.95
CA SER A 227 8.44 19.16 -26.64
C SER A 227 7.21 19.21 -27.54
N VAL A 228 7.42 19.04 -28.85
CA VAL A 228 6.35 18.82 -29.84
C VAL A 228 6.13 17.32 -30.02
N GLU A 229 4.88 16.88 -29.96
CA GLU A 229 4.51 15.48 -30.22
C GLU A 229 4.75 15.10 -31.68
N LYS A 230 5.14 13.85 -31.91
CA LYS A 230 5.45 13.34 -33.23
C LYS A 230 4.62 12.10 -33.55
N ASP A 231 4.28 11.92 -34.81
CA ASP A 231 3.69 10.71 -35.34
C ASP A 231 4.73 9.57 -35.46
N LEU A 232 4.27 8.39 -35.87
CA LEU A 232 5.11 7.21 -36.09
C LEU A 232 6.21 7.41 -37.17
N ARG A 233 6.08 8.44 -38.01
CA ARG A 233 7.06 8.82 -39.05
C ARG A 233 7.95 9.98 -38.60
N GLY A 234 7.88 10.39 -37.32
CA GLY A 234 8.67 11.47 -36.74
C GLY A 234 8.23 12.88 -37.14
N ARG A 235 7.08 13.04 -37.80
CA ARG A 235 6.51 14.34 -38.17
C ARG A 235 5.70 14.92 -37.00
N PRO A 236 5.67 16.25 -36.84
CA PRO A 236 4.88 16.87 -35.77
C PRO A 236 3.39 16.50 -35.89
N ARG A 237 2.81 15.93 -34.84
CA ARG A 237 1.40 15.50 -34.82
C ARG A 237 0.46 16.70 -34.66
N CYS A 238 0.87 17.65 -33.83
CA CYS A 238 0.18 18.91 -33.59
C CYS A 238 1.22 20.01 -33.33
N VAL A 239 0.80 21.26 -33.47
CA VAL A 239 1.63 22.41 -33.10
C VAL A 239 1.58 22.56 -31.58
N LEU A 240 2.73 22.68 -30.94
CA LEU A 240 2.79 23.03 -29.52
C LEU A 240 2.47 24.52 -29.38
N GLU A 241 1.38 24.85 -28.71
CA GLU A 241 0.98 26.24 -28.51
C GLU A 241 1.50 26.81 -27.19
N GLY A 242 1.72 28.13 -27.18
CA GLY A 242 2.13 28.88 -26.01
C GLY A 242 1.94 30.38 -26.20
N TYR A 243 2.45 31.17 -25.27
CA TYR A 243 2.34 32.64 -25.30
C TYR A 243 3.72 33.29 -25.30
N LEU A 244 3.89 34.32 -26.12
CA LEU A 244 4.92 35.34 -25.92
C LEU A 244 4.26 36.51 -25.19
N THR A 245 4.85 36.99 -24.10
CA THR A 245 4.22 38.05 -23.31
C THR A 245 5.22 38.91 -22.55
N THR A 246 4.86 40.18 -22.35
CA THR A 246 5.56 41.11 -21.46
C THR A 246 4.95 41.16 -20.05
N GLU A 247 3.85 40.43 -19.80
CA GLU A 247 3.07 40.47 -18.55
C GLU A 247 3.66 39.57 -17.45
N THR A 248 4.70 38.80 -17.74
CA THR A 248 5.46 38.03 -16.74
C THR A 248 6.94 38.16 -17.01
N GLU A 249 7.73 38.08 -15.95
CA GLU A 249 9.19 38.16 -16.02
C GLU A 249 9.83 36.81 -16.32
N GLN A 250 9.10 35.69 -16.18
CA GLN A 250 9.68 34.35 -16.23
C GLN A 250 9.11 33.45 -17.33
N THR A 251 10.02 32.87 -18.09
CA THR A 251 9.76 31.85 -19.11
C THR A 251 9.55 30.48 -18.44
N ARG A 252 8.41 29.83 -18.71
CA ARG A 252 8.01 28.57 -18.06
C ARG A 252 7.13 27.70 -18.93
N ARG A 253 7.02 26.42 -18.54
CA ARG A 253 6.00 25.51 -19.07
C ARG A 253 4.76 25.54 -18.17
N VAL A 254 3.59 25.55 -18.77
CA VAL A 254 2.30 25.46 -18.07
C VAL A 254 1.71 24.08 -18.32
N ARG A 255 1.28 23.43 -17.24
CA ARG A 255 0.57 22.16 -17.29
C ARG A 255 -0.66 22.29 -16.41
N GLU A 256 -1.81 22.24 -17.02
CA GLU A 256 -3.09 22.15 -16.32
C GLU A 256 -3.66 20.74 -16.55
N PRO A 257 -4.20 20.09 -15.50
CA PRO A 257 -4.81 18.78 -15.63
C PRO A 257 -5.92 18.79 -16.70
N GLY A 258 -5.86 17.88 -17.67
CA GLY A 258 -6.86 17.77 -18.75
C GLY A 258 -6.65 18.69 -19.95
N GLU A 259 -5.68 19.62 -19.92
CA GLU A 259 -5.38 20.50 -21.05
C GLU A 259 -4.05 20.16 -21.75
N PRO A 260 -3.92 20.44 -23.07
CA PRO A 260 -2.64 20.32 -23.76
C PRO A 260 -1.59 21.19 -23.08
N SER A 261 -0.39 20.64 -22.86
CA SER A 261 0.69 21.41 -22.24
C SER A 261 1.05 22.63 -23.08
N ARG A 262 0.99 23.82 -22.46
CA ARG A 262 1.37 25.09 -23.07
C ARG A 262 2.72 25.58 -22.54
N PHE A 263 3.26 26.63 -23.15
CA PHE A 263 4.43 27.35 -22.65
C PHE A 263 4.18 28.85 -22.59
N ILE A 264 4.94 29.55 -21.76
CA ILE A 264 5.00 31.01 -21.69
C ILE A 264 6.45 31.40 -21.85
N ILE A 265 6.75 32.26 -22.82
CA ILE A 265 8.05 32.90 -23.01
C ILE A 265 7.87 34.37 -22.57
N ALA A 266 8.59 34.74 -21.52
CA ALA A 266 8.65 36.10 -21.04
C ALA A 266 9.52 36.94 -21.95
N LEU A 267 9.10 38.16 -22.25
CA LEU A 267 9.85 39.17 -23.01
C LEU A 267 9.91 40.46 -22.18
N PRO A 268 10.62 40.46 -21.03
CA PRO A 268 10.61 41.58 -20.11
C PRO A 268 11.11 42.87 -20.78
N GLN A 269 10.41 43.98 -20.55
CA GLN A 269 10.78 45.32 -21.04
C GLN A 269 10.84 45.45 -22.59
N GLN A 270 10.03 44.68 -23.32
CA GLN A 270 9.98 44.72 -24.79
C GLN A 270 8.58 45.07 -25.32
N ASP A 271 8.26 46.37 -25.42
CA ASP A 271 6.94 46.88 -25.86
C ASP A 271 6.59 46.60 -27.32
N ARG A 272 7.50 45.95 -28.06
CA ARG A 272 7.34 45.63 -29.49
C ARG A 272 6.54 44.35 -29.72
N VAL A 273 6.05 43.65 -28.70
CA VAL A 273 5.13 42.51 -28.89
C VAL A 273 3.88 42.95 -29.66
N ALA A 274 3.42 44.19 -29.46
CA ALA A 274 2.33 44.78 -30.21
C ALA A 274 2.61 44.94 -31.73
N SER A 275 3.86 44.83 -32.19
CA SER A 275 4.23 44.94 -33.61
C SER A 275 4.15 43.61 -34.38
N LEU A 276 3.98 42.47 -33.69
CA LEU A 276 3.96 41.14 -34.30
C LEU A 276 2.67 40.86 -35.08
N SER A 277 2.78 40.60 -36.38
CA SER A 277 1.60 40.38 -37.23
C SER A 277 1.07 38.94 -37.13
N LEU A 278 -0.23 38.75 -37.33
CA LEU A 278 -0.81 37.40 -37.40
C LEU A 278 -0.16 36.61 -38.55
N GLY A 279 0.21 35.35 -38.29
CA GLY A 279 0.84 34.45 -39.25
C GLY A 279 2.35 34.66 -39.43
N GLU A 280 2.95 35.66 -38.79
CA GLU A 280 4.38 35.95 -38.81
C GLU A 280 5.20 34.88 -38.08
N ASP A 281 6.39 34.56 -38.60
CA ASP A 281 7.34 33.63 -37.96
C ASP A 281 8.44 34.40 -37.23
N LEU A 282 8.64 34.09 -35.94
CA LEU A 282 9.82 34.47 -35.18
C LEU A 282 10.84 33.33 -35.23
N THR A 283 11.95 33.55 -35.94
CA THR A 283 13.02 32.57 -36.09
C THR A 283 14.05 32.69 -34.97
N PHE A 284 14.61 31.55 -34.54
CA PHE A 284 15.63 31.54 -33.50
C PHE A 284 16.53 30.31 -33.62
N THR A 285 17.68 30.37 -32.97
CA THR A 285 18.59 29.22 -32.83
C THR A 285 18.44 28.67 -31.41
N ASP A 286 18.08 27.40 -31.29
CA ASP A 286 17.96 26.75 -29.98
C ASP A 286 19.33 26.47 -29.36
N THR A 287 19.38 26.12 -28.07
CA THR A 287 20.66 25.87 -27.35
C THR A 287 21.46 24.67 -27.87
N ARG A 288 20.94 23.94 -28.87
CA ARG A 288 21.65 22.85 -29.56
C ARG A 288 22.14 23.29 -30.95
N GLY A 289 22.10 24.59 -31.26
CA GLY A 289 22.48 25.16 -32.54
C GLY A 289 21.48 24.91 -33.67
N ARG A 290 20.25 24.47 -33.37
CA ARG A 290 19.27 24.14 -34.43
C ARG A 290 18.29 25.27 -34.65
N ARG A 291 18.09 25.68 -35.91
CA ARG A 291 17.10 26.69 -36.30
C ARG A 291 15.66 26.25 -36.06
N ARG A 292 14.85 27.13 -35.48
CA ARG A 292 13.44 26.94 -35.12
C ARG A 292 12.64 28.20 -35.45
N ALA A 293 11.32 28.06 -35.48
CA ALA A 293 10.39 29.16 -35.73
C ALA A 293 9.18 29.03 -34.81
N LEU A 294 8.74 30.17 -34.27
CA LEU A 294 7.47 30.35 -33.57
C LEU A 294 6.53 31.14 -34.47
N ARG A 295 5.40 30.55 -34.86
CA ARG A 295 4.41 31.22 -35.70
C ARG A 295 3.38 31.93 -34.84
N VAL A 296 3.09 33.20 -35.09
CA VAL A 296 2.01 33.94 -34.41
C VAL A 296 0.67 33.42 -34.89
N LEU A 297 -0.10 32.82 -33.99
CA LEU A 297 -1.41 32.21 -34.27
C LEU A 297 -2.56 33.16 -33.97
N GLU A 298 -2.48 33.87 -32.85
CA GLU A 298 -3.55 34.74 -32.37
C GLU A 298 -2.96 35.89 -31.55
N ARG A 299 -3.58 37.07 -31.63
CA ARG A 299 -3.29 38.19 -30.73
C ARG A 299 -4.31 38.20 -29.60
N VAL A 300 -3.84 37.98 -28.38
CA VAL A 300 -4.69 37.93 -27.18
C VAL A 300 -4.83 39.32 -26.57
N SER A 301 -3.72 40.07 -26.48
CA SER A 301 -3.67 41.46 -26.03
C SER A 301 -2.47 42.20 -26.67
N PRO A 302 -2.33 43.52 -26.53
CA PRO A 302 -1.11 44.24 -26.95
C PRO A 302 0.18 43.71 -26.31
N MET A 303 0.06 43.07 -25.14
CA MET A 303 1.17 42.55 -24.32
C MET A 303 1.30 41.03 -24.38
N ARG A 304 0.44 40.33 -25.14
CA ARG A 304 0.40 38.86 -25.21
C ARG A 304 -0.07 38.36 -26.57
N VAL A 305 0.74 37.50 -27.19
CA VAL A 305 0.38 36.79 -28.43
C VAL A 305 0.49 35.28 -28.24
N ARG A 306 -0.46 34.53 -28.84
CA ARG A 306 -0.40 33.07 -28.89
C ARG A 306 0.47 32.67 -30.08
N VAL A 307 1.43 31.79 -29.82
CA VAL A 307 2.38 31.28 -30.81
C VAL A 307 2.36 29.76 -30.90
N GLY A 308 2.72 29.25 -32.05
CA GLY A 308 2.82 27.83 -32.36
C GLY A 308 4.24 27.40 -32.68
N LEU A 309 4.68 26.28 -32.10
CA LEU A 309 5.95 25.63 -32.37
C LEU A 309 5.72 24.26 -33.02
N ASN A 310 6.31 24.05 -34.20
CA ASN A 310 6.18 22.78 -34.95
C ASN A 310 7.34 21.81 -34.72
N ARG A 311 8.46 22.23 -34.10
CA ARG A 311 9.62 21.36 -33.85
C ARG A 311 10.16 21.56 -32.44
N THR A 312 10.51 20.47 -31.76
CA THR A 312 11.08 20.52 -30.42
C THR A 312 12.24 21.52 -30.33
N ALA A 313 12.15 22.45 -29.39
CA ALA A 313 13.14 23.51 -29.17
C ALA A 313 13.61 23.54 -27.71
N TYR A 314 14.78 24.13 -27.49
CA TYR A 314 15.39 24.35 -26.18
C TYR A 314 15.72 25.83 -26.08
N ILE A 315 15.06 26.54 -25.17
CA ILE A 315 15.15 27.99 -25.05
C ILE A 315 15.73 28.33 -23.68
N GLU A 316 16.70 29.22 -23.63
CA GLU A 316 17.26 29.77 -22.40
C GLU A 316 17.13 31.29 -22.34
N GLU A 317 17.43 31.87 -21.18
CA GLU A 317 17.49 33.32 -21.03
C GLU A 317 18.47 33.92 -22.04
N GLY A 318 18.05 35.02 -22.68
CA GLY A 318 18.84 35.67 -23.72
C GLY A 318 18.69 35.05 -25.11
N THR A 319 17.96 33.94 -25.27
CA THR A 319 17.65 33.39 -26.61
C THR A 319 17.03 34.49 -27.48
N GLU A 320 17.61 34.71 -28.64
CA GLU A 320 17.22 35.75 -29.58
C GLU A 320 16.15 35.23 -30.54
N LEU A 321 14.95 35.82 -30.49
CA LEU A 321 13.87 35.58 -31.44
C LEU A 321 13.83 36.73 -32.44
N VAL A 322 13.99 36.43 -33.72
CA VAL A 322 14.02 37.43 -34.80
C VAL A 322 12.75 37.31 -35.63
N SER A 323 11.98 38.38 -35.62
CA SER A 323 10.75 38.56 -36.40
C SER A 323 11.04 38.63 -37.91
N ALA A 324 10.03 38.37 -38.74
CA ALA A 324 10.21 38.41 -40.20
C ALA A 324 10.54 39.83 -40.70
N GLN A 325 10.13 40.87 -39.98
CA GLN A 325 10.49 42.28 -40.26
C GLN A 325 11.81 42.70 -39.58
N GLY A 326 12.56 41.76 -39.01
CA GLY A 326 13.88 42.01 -38.40
C GLY A 326 13.83 42.53 -36.97
N HIS A 327 12.69 42.49 -36.29
CA HIS A 327 12.63 42.87 -34.87
C HIS A 327 13.24 41.78 -34.00
N LEU A 328 14.15 42.18 -33.09
CA LEU A 328 14.79 41.28 -32.15
C LEU A 328 14.07 41.29 -30.81
N PHE A 329 13.70 40.10 -30.34
CA PHE A 329 13.17 39.86 -29.00
C PHE A 329 14.13 38.98 -28.22
N ARG A 330 14.30 39.25 -26.93
CA ARG A 330 15.18 38.46 -26.04
C ARG A 330 14.32 37.75 -25.02
N VAL A 331 14.48 36.43 -24.95
CA VAL A 331 13.78 35.61 -23.97
C VAL A 331 14.24 35.98 -22.56
N GLY A 332 13.29 36.30 -21.68
CA GLY A 332 13.54 36.56 -20.27
C GLY A 332 13.88 35.30 -19.47
N PRO A 333 14.27 35.47 -18.19
CA PRO A 333 14.73 34.40 -17.32
C PRO A 333 13.85 33.15 -17.36
N VAL A 334 14.46 31.97 -17.47
CA VAL A 334 13.74 30.70 -17.37
C VAL A 334 13.57 30.34 -15.90
N VAL A 335 12.37 29.92 -15.48
CA VAL A 335 12.12 29.44 -14.11
C VAL A 335 13.11 28.33 -13.77
N SER A 336 13.95 28.57 -12.76
CA SER A 336 14.88 27.58 -12.23
C SER A 336 14.13 26.35 -11.74
N GLN A 337 14.63 25.17 -12.08
CA GLN A 337 14.01 23.90 -11.67
C GLN A 337 14.97 23.12 -10.78
N PRO A 338 14.45 22.43 -9.75
CA PRO A 338 15.26 21.53 -8.94
C PRO A 338 15.89 20.44 -9.82
N VAL A 339 17.20 20.29 -9.72
CA VAL A 339 17.91 19.27 -10.48
C VAL A 339 17.96 17.98 -9.70
N ALA A 340 17.29 16.96 -10.23
CA ALA A 340 17.44 15.62 -9.71
C ALA A 340 18.91 15.15 -9.80
N LEU A 341 19.43 14.62 -8.70
CA LEU A 341 20.79 14.08 -8.59
C LEU A 341 20.85 12.75 -9.34
N ARG A 342 21.87 12.55 -10.17
CA ARG A 342 22.10 11.28 -10.86
C ARG A 342 23.08 10.45 -10.04
N VAL A 343 22.71 9.20 -9.79
CA VAL A 343 23.55 8.24 -9.07
C VAL A 343 23.49 6.87 -9.72
N GLN A 344 24.58 6.11 -9.63
CA GLN A 344 24.71 4.72 -10.04
C GLN A 344 25.63 3.98 -9.07
N ALA A 345 25.68 2.65 -9.16
CA ALA A 345 26.55 1.83 -8.32
C ALA A 345 28.02 2.25 -8.45
N GLY A 346 28.72 2.36 -7.31
CA GLY A 346 30.08 2.85 -7.18
C GLY A 346 30.19 4.36 -6.89
N ASP A 347 29.11 5.13 -7.08
CA ASP A 347 29.11 6.56 -6.73
C ASP A 347 29.14 6.76 -5.20
N ARG A 348 29.73 7.87 -4.76
CA ARG A 348 29.59 8.36 -3.38
C ARG A 348 28.47 9.39 -3.28
N LEU A 349 27.71 9.36 -2.19
CA LEU A 349 26.62 10.29 -1.88
C LEU A 349 26.72 10.74 -0.42
N ARG A 350 26.66 12.04 -0.16
CA ARG A 350 26.55 12.59 1.20
C ARG A 350 25.08 12.75 1.60
N LEU A 351 24.69 12.16 2.72
CA LEU A 351 23.38 12.37 3.34
C LEU A 351 23.54 13.36 4.51
N TYR A 352 23.16 14.61 4.31
CA TYR A 352 23.35 15.69 5.28
C TYR A 352 22.32 15.65 6.43
N ARG A 353 22.78 16.01 7.64
CA ARG A 353 21.94 16.14 8.83
C ARG A 353 21.16 17.45 8.89
N ASP A 354 21.63 18.52 8.26
CA ASP A 354 20.86 19.77 8.19
C ASP A 354 19.72 19.62 7.17
N PRO A 355 18.44 19.58 7.58
CA PRO A 355 17.31 19.39 6.67
C PRO A 355 17.16 20.56 5.69
N ALA A 356 17.61 21.76 6.04
CA ALA A 356 17.53 22.95 5.18
C ALA A 356 18.61 22.97 4.09
N ARG A 357 19.65 22.14 4.21
CA ARG A 357 20.75 22.09 3.25
C ARG A 357 20.26 21.63 1.88
N LEU A 358 20.44 22.47 0.87
CA LEU A 358 20.07 22.17 -0.51
C LEU A 358 20.95 21.05 -1.07
N GLY A 359 20.32 19.99 -1.56
CA GLY A 359 21.03 18.92 -2.26
C GLY A 359 21.63 19.41 -3.57
N HIS A 360 22.79 18.87 -3.93
CA HIS A 360 23.61 19.32 -5.04
C HIS A 360 24.21 18.12 -5.80
N PRO A 361 24.48 18.26 -7.12
CA PRO A 361 25.19 17.23 -7.88
C PRO A 361 26.64 17.09 -7.38
N ALA A 362 27.34 16.07 -7.87
CA ALA A 362 28.78 15.96 -7.66
C ALA A 362 29.50 17.17 -8.28
N GLU A 363 30.45 17.73 -7.53
CA GLU A 363 31.30 18.86 -7.93
C GLU A 363 32.76 18.37 -8.03
N ALA A 364 33.68 19.20 -8.54
CA ALA A 364 35.06 18.78 -8.81
C ALA A 364 35.82 18.30 -7.55
N ASP A 365 35.39 18.76 -6.38
CA ASP A 365 36.00 18.54 -5.07
C ASP A 365 35.16 17.64 -4.15
N GLY A 366 34.04 17.07 -4.63
CA GLY A 366 33.20 16.26 -3.75
C GLY A 366 32.05 15.50 -4.41
N PRO A 367 31.55 14.46 -3.73
CA PRO A 367 30.39 13.70 -4.18
C PRO A 367 29.12 14.55 -4.19
N ALA A 368 28.08 14.02 -4.86
CA ALA A 368 26.74 14.58 -4.73
C ALA A 368 26.28 14.53 -3.27
N GLY A 369 25.33 15.39 -2.90
CA GLY A 369 24.78 15.38 -1.55
C GLY A 369 23.32 15.79 -1.49
N ILE A 370 22.61 15.28 -0.49
CA ILE A 370 21.20 15.58 -0.23
C ILE A 370 20.93 15.51 1.27
N SER A 371 20.01 16.34 1.79
CA SER A 371 19.67 16.30 3.20
C SER A 371 18.60 15.25 3.52
N CYS A 372 18.54 14.86 4.79
CA CYS A 372 17.45 14.09 5.38
C CYS A 372 16.46 15.06 6.05
N THR A 373 15.16 14.91 5.81
CA THR A 373 14.12 15.77 6.44
C THR A 373 13.97 15.51 7.94
N LEU A 374 14.36 14.33 8.43
CA LEU A 374 14.29 13.96 9.83
C LEU A 374 15.66 13.45 10.32
N PRO A 375 16.56 14.35 10.76
CA PRO A 375 17.94 13.99 11.04
C PRO A 375 18.14 13.14 12.29
N ALA A 376 17.20 13.11 13.23
CA ALA A 376 17.24 12.25 14.41
C ALA A 376 17.39 10.76 14.04
N VAL A 377 16.83 10.34 12.91
CA VAL A 377 16.99 8.99 12.36
C VAL A 377 18.44 8.64 12.03
N LEU A 378 19.27 9.64 11.74
CA LEU A 378 20.68 9.44 11.39
C LEU A 378 21.56 9.23 12.63
N GLU A 379 21.03 9.32 13.84
CA GLU A 379 21.76 9.09 15.10
C GLU A 379 21.95 7.59 15.39
N SER A 380 20.99 6.76 14.98
CA SER A 380 21.03 5.30 15.16
C SER A 380 21.65 4.54 13.98
N VAL A 381 22.20 5.25 12.99
CA VAL A 381 22.85 4.66 11.81
C VAL A 381 24.32 4.34 12.12
N ALA A 382 24.75 3.11 11.83
CA ALA A 382 26.14 2.68 12.00
C ALA A 382 26.85 2.38 10.66
N LEU A 383 28.18 2.25 10.71
CA LEU A 383 29.00 1.85 9.55
C LEU A 383 28.51 0.51 9.00
N GLY A 384 28.42 0.41 7.68
CA GLY A 384 27.93 -0.79 6.99
C GLY A 384 26.40 -0.92 6.92
N HIS A 385 25.62 -0.08 7.61
CA HIS A 385 24.16 -0.10 7.49
C HIS A 385 23.73 0.30 6.07
N ARG A 386 22.66 -0.33 5.58
CA ARG A 386 22.04 -0.01 4.31
C ARG A 386 21.06 1.15 4.46
N ILE A 387 21.00 1.98 3.42
CA ILE A 387 19.99 3.03 3.25
C ILE A 387 19.40 2.89 1.86
N PHE A 388 18.07 2.86 1.78
CA PHE A 388 17.35 2.85 0.52
C PHE A 388 16.69 4.20 0.23
N ILE A 389 16.64 4.57 -1.04
CA ILE A 389 16.05 5.85 -1.51
C ILE A 389 15.07 5.60 -2.65
N ASP A 390 13.94 6.33 -2.65
CA ASP A 390 12.89 6.30 -3.68
C ASP A 390 12.27 4.91 -3.87
N ASP A 391 11.74 4.33 -2.79
CA ASP A 391 11.08 3.01 -2.75
C ASP A 391 12.02 1.84 -3.10
N GLY A 392 13.26 1.88 -2.61
CA GLY A 392 14.26 0.83 -2.86
C GLY A 392 14.94 0.89 -4.24
N LYS A 393 14.60 1.87 -5.09
CA LYS A 393 15.23 2.01 -6.43
C LYS A 393 16.71 2.32 -6.38
N ILE A 394 17.16 2.94 -5.29
CA ILE A 394 18.56 3.28 -5.03
C ILE A 394 18.92 2.66 -3.69
N ALA A 395 20.04 1.95 -3.67
CA ALA A 395 20.58 1.36 -2.45
C ALA A 395 21.97 1.94 -2.21
N GLY A 396 22.27 2.27 -0.95
CA GLY A 396 23.59 2.69 -0.52
C GLY A 396 23.98 2.04 0.81
N VAL A 397 25.29 2.00 1.07
CA VAL A 397 25.86 1.48 2.31
C VAL A 397 26.69 2.58 2.95
N VAL A 398 26.54 2.76 4.27
CA VAL A 398 27.28 3.78 5.03
C VAL A 398 28.76 3.40 5.12
N ARG A 399 29.63 4.29 4.64
CA ARG A 399 31.09 4.11 4.61
C ARG A 399 31.84 4.99 5.60
N SER A 400 31.33 6.20 5.87
CA SER A 400 31.82 7.04 6.95
C SER A 400 30.67 7.79 7.62
N ILE A 401 30.89 8.16 8.88
CA ILE A 401 29.96 8.95 9.69
C ILE A 401 30.72 10.19 10.10
N GLU A 402 30.36 11.34 9.53
CA GLU A 402 30.91 12.63 9.89
C GLU A 402 29.92 13.39 10.78
N ALA A 403 30.38 14.50 11.35
CA ALA A 403 29.55 15.38 12.18
C ALA A 403 28.33 15.89 11.40
N ASP A 404 28.51 16.34 10.15
CA ASP A 404 27.46 16.99 9.37
C ASP A 404 26.73 16.08 8.37
N TYR A 405 27.29 14.91 8.08
CA TYR A 405 26.74 13.98 7.07
C TYR A 405 27.14 12.54 7.29
N LEU A 406 26.34 11.63 6.71
CA LEU A 406 26.75 10.25 6.45
C LEU A 406 27.28 10.16 5.02
N GLU A 407 28.38 9.44 4.82
CA GLU A 407 28.84 9.14 3.47
C GLU A 407 28.42 7.75 3.05
N LEU A 408 27.71 7.68 1.92
CA LEU A 408 27.18 6.45 1.35
C LEU A 408 27.96 6.08 0.11
N GLU A 409 28.27 4.79 -0.04
CA GLU A 409 28.59 4.19 -1.33
C GLU A 409 27.30 3.63 -1.93
N ILE A 410 26.94 4.09 -3.12
CA ILE A 410 25.77 3.60 -3.84
C ILE A 410 26.08 2.19 -4.37
N THR A 411 25.23 1.22 -4.05
CA THR A 411 25.37 -0.18 -4.47
C THR A 411 24.41 -0.54 -5.60
N ALA A 412 23.31 0.20 -5.78
CA ALA A 412 22.37 0.02 -6.89
C ALA A 412 21.73 1.36 -7.30
N PRO A 413 21.37 1.55 -8.59
CA PRO A 413 21.39 0.58 -9.70
C PRO A 413 22.72 0.51 -10.48
N HIS A 414 23.01 -0.62 -11.14
CA HIS A 414 24.26 -0.84 -11.90
C HIS A 414 24.23 -0.37 -13.37
N HIS A 415 23.10 -0.51 -14.06
CA HIS A 415 23.06 -0.34 -15.52
C HIS A 415 22.52 1.02 -15.98
N ILE A 416 21.51 1.54 -15.28
CA ILE A 416 20.83 2.78 -15.64
C ILE A 416 20.91 3.70 -14.43
N PRO A 417 21.58 4.86 -14.52
CA PRO A 417 21.63 5.81 -13.44
C PRO A 417 20.23 6.23 -12.98
N ALA A 418 20.00 6.17 -11.67
CA ALA A 418 18.78 6.62 -11.04
C ALA A 418 18.82 8.13 -10.79
N ARG A 419 17.64 8.70 -10.50
CA ARG A 419 17.47 10.14 -10.25
C ARG A 419 16.86 10.38 -8.89
N ILE A 420 17.65 10.87 -7.93
CA ILE A 420 17.15 11.32 -6.64
C ILE A 420 16.46 12.68 -6.82
N ARG A 421 15.21 12.79 -6.36
CA ARG A 421 14.44 14.05 -6.32
C ARG A 421 14.26 14.46 -4.86
N ALA A 422 13.76 15.67 -4.62
CA ALA A 422 13.24 16.04 -3.31
C ALA A 422 12.02 15.18 -2.94
N GLU A 423 11.70 15.10 -1.66
CA GLU A 423 10.54 14.40 -1.10
C GLU A 423 10.48 12.89 -1.40
N LYS A 424 11.62 12.26 -1.68
CA LYS A 424 11.74 10.81 -1.88
C LYS A 424 11.95 10.10 -0.55
N GLY A 425 11.27 8.97 -0.36
CA GLY A 425 11.38 8.17 0.86
C GLY A 425 12.81 7.69 1.10
N LEU A 426 13.21 7.71 2.37
CA LEU A 426 14.44 7.13 2.90
C LEU A 426 14.07 6.00 3.86
N ASN A 427 14.71 4.85 3.71
CA ASN A 427 14.46 3.65 4.51
C ASN A 427 15.77 3.14 5.12
N PHE A 428 15.71 2.65 6.36
CA PHE A 428 16.85 2.35 7.21
C PHE A 428 16.71 0.94 7.81
N PRO A 429 16.71 -0.12 6.98
CA PRO A 429 16.33 -1.49 7.35
C PRO A 429 17.20 -2.11 8.46
N ASP A 430 18.43 -1.62 8.62
CA ASP A 430 19.42 -2.17 9.55
C ASP A 430 19.54 -1.32 10.84
N SER A 431 18.92 -0.14 10.88
CA SER A 431 19.04 0.79 12.00
C SER A 431 17.83 0.69 12.93
N PRO A 432 18.01 0.58 14.26
CA PRO A 432 16.91 0.67 15.21
C PRO A 432 16.47 2.14 15.30
N ILE A 433 15.34 2.46 14.68
CA ILE A 433 14.83 3.83 14.64
C ILE A 433 13.93 4.05 15.86
N ASP A 434 14.46 4.76 16.85
CA ASP A 434 13.72 5.16 18.06
C ASP A 434 13.25 6.60 17.94
N ILE A 435 12.23 6.80 17.10
CA ILE A 435 11.53 8.09 16.97
C ILE A 435 10.04 7.87 17.31
N PRO A 436 9.36 8.87 17.90
CA PRO A 436 7.94 8.76 18.15
C PRO A 436 7.15 8.53 16.86
N ALA A 437 6.23 7.56 16.87
CA ALA A 437 5.33 7.33 15.74
C ALA A 437 4.35 8.50 15.50
N LEU A 438 4.07 9.29 16.54
CA LEU A 438 3.25 10.50 16.46
C LEU A 438 4.12 11.74 16.36
N THR A 439 4.03 12.43 15.22
CA THR A 439 4.67 13.72 15.02
C THR A 439 3.82 14.87 15.57
N GLU A 440 4.39 16.06 15.71
CA GLU A 440 3.64 17.28 16.07
C GLU A 440 2.49 17.56 15.08
N LYS A 441 2.75 17.37 13.78
CA LYS A 441 1.72 17.47 12.75
C LYS A 441 0.61 16.43 12.97
N ASP A 442 0.95 15.20 13.32
CA ASP A 442 -0.06 14.16 13.58
C ASP A 442 -0.93 14.52 14.80
N GLN A 443 -0.35 15.13 15.84
CA GLN A 443 -1.11 15.63 16.99
C GLN A 443 -2.10 16.74 16.59
N ASP A 444 -1.70 17.63 15.69
CA ASP A 444 -2.59 18.67 15.14
C ASP A 444 -3.69 18.06 14.26
N ASP A 445 -3.33 17.12 13.38
CA ASP A 445 -4.27 16.39 12.51
C ASP A 445 -5.29 15.60 13.33
N LEU A 446 -4.88 15.00 14.45
CA LEU A 446 -5.75 14.24 15.35
C LEU A 446 -6.94 15.06 15.85
N ARG A 447 -6.79 16.38 16.05
CA ARG A 447 -7.90 17.27 16.44
C ARG A 447 -9.02 17.30 15.40
N PHE A 448 -8.68 17.11 14.13
CA PHE A 448 -9.66 16.97 13.06
C PHE A 448 -10.13 15.52 12.87
N VAL A 449 -9.24 14.54 13.03
CA VAL A 449 -9.61 13.12 12.90
C VAL A 449 -10.70 12.75 13.91
N VAL A 450 -10.54 13.21 15.16
CA VAL A 450 -11.55 13.07 16.22
C VAL A 450 -12.83 13.80 15.81
N GLY A 451 -13.95 13.08 15.85
CA GLY A 451 -15.26 13.57 15.41
C GLY A 451 -15.59 13.34 13.94
N HIS A 452 -14.60 13.01 13.09
CA HIS A 452 -14.79 12.80 11.66
C HIS A 452 -14.52 11.37 11.17
N ALA A 453 -13.58 10.66 11.81
CA ALA A 453 -13.20 9.31 11.44
C ALA A 453 -13.86 8.22 12.29
N THR A 454 -14.04 7.03 11.72
CA THR A 454 -14.38 5.82 12.46
C THR A 454 -13.16 5.17 13.09
N ALA A 455 -12.02 5.24 12.40
CA ALA A 455 -10.74 4.77 12.91
C ALA A 455 -9.59 5.65 12.39
N VAL A 456 -8.51 5.68 13.16
CA VAL A 456 -7.25 6.33 12.84
C VAL A 456 -6.19 5.29 12.52
N GLY A 457 -5.43 5.51 11.44
CA GLY A 457 -4.26 4.70 11.08
C GLY A 457 -2.99 5.27 11.69
N LEU A 458 -2.30 4.51 12.53
CA LEU A 458 -1.00 4.87 13.10
C LEU A 458 0.12 4.33 12.19
N SER A 459 0.76 5.24 11.45
CA SER A 459 1.90 4.94 10.56
C SER A 459 3.20 4.76 11.34
N PHE A 460 4.10 3.91 10.84
CA PHE A 460 5.42 3.60 11.41
C PHE A 460 5.35 3.30 12.91
N VAL A 461 4.49 2.36 13.31
CA VAL A 461 4.49 1.89 14.71
C VAL A 461 5.78 1.08 14.96
N HIS A 462 6.44 1.31 16.09
CA HIS A 462 7.70 0.63 16.45
C HIS A 462 7.56 -0.17 17.75
N GLN A 463 6.79 0.33 18.71
CA GLN A 463 6.71 -0.24 20.06
C GLN A 463 5.33 -0.03 20.72
N PRO A 464 4.98 -0.83 21.75
CA PRO A 464 3.73 -0.66 22.48
C PRO A 464 3.49 0.76 22.99
N ARG A 465 4.55 1.47 23.37
CA ARG A 465 4.47 2.86 23.83
C ARG A 465 3.85 3.80 22.79
N ASP A 466 4.09 3.59 21.50
CA ASP A 466 3.49 4.42 20.44
C ASP A 466 1.96 4.35 20.47
N LEU A 467 1.42 3.18 20.82
CA LEU A 467 -0.02 2.98 20.98
C LEU A 467 -0.54 3.65 22.26
N ASP A 468 0.24 3.62 23.35
CA ASP A 468 -0.10 4.32 24.60
C ASP A 468 -0.11 5.84 24.42
N ASP A 469 0.84 6.38 23.64
CA ASP A 469 0.93 7.82 23.32
C ASP A 469 -0.30 8.24 22.49
N LEU A 470 -0.69 7.46 21.47
CA LEU A 470 -1.91 7.70 20.70
C LEU A 470 -3.16 7.61 21.57
N ARG A 471 -3.27 6.61 22.45
CA ARG A 471 -4.42 6.46 23.34
C ARG A 471 -4.55 7.64 24.29
N SER A 472 -3.44 8.16 24.79
CA SER A 472 -3.41 9.33 25.67
C SER A 472 -3.91 10.57 24.92
N ALA A 473 -3.39 10.82 23.71
CA ALA A 473 -3.83 11.92 22.87
C ALA A 473 -5.34 11.84 22.53
N LEU A 474 -5.85 10.65 22.17
CA LEU A 474 -7.27 10.45 21.86
C LEU A 474 -8.19 10.66 23.08
N LYS A 475 -7.72 10.25 24.27
CA LYS A 475 -8.44 10.49 25.52
C LYS A 475 -8.52 11.98 25.85
N GLU A 476 -7.43 12.72 25.65
CA GLU A 476 -7.40 14.18 25.85
C GLU A 476 -8.31 14.91 24.87
N LEU A 477 -8.42 14.41 23.64
CA LEU A 477 -9.33 14.95 22.61
C LEU A 477 -10.80 14.51 22.77
N GLY A 478 -11.09 13.63 23.74
CA GLY A 478 -12.46 13.25 24.11
C GLY A 478 -13.09 12.11 23.31
N ASP A 479 -12.31 11.34 22.53
CA ASP A 479 -12.80 10.15 21.81
C ASP A 479 -11.87 8.95 22.03
N PRO A 480 -11.83 8.38 23.25
CA PRO A 480 -10.98 7.23 23.57
C PRO A 480 -11.40 5.92 22.88
N ASP A 481 -12.60 5.88 22.29
CA ASP A 481 -13.19 4.68 21.68
C ASP A 481 -13.11 4.68 20.13
N ILE A 482 -12.48 5.70 19.53
CA ILE A 482 -12.18 5.69 18.09
C ILE A 482 -11.37 4.44 17.73
N GLY A 483 -11.62 3.87 16.56
CA GLY A 483 -10.85 2.71 16.12
C GLY A 483 -9.38 3.05 15.91
N ILE A 484 -8.50 2.10 16.23
CA ILE A 484 -7.07 2.22 15.93
C ILE A 484 -6.65 1.12 14.98
N VAL A 485 -5.99 1.50 13.89
CA VAL A 485 -5.34 0.59 12.96
C VAL A 485 -3.84 0.84 13.01
N ILE A 486 -3.07 -0.08 13.57
CA ILE A 486 -1.61 0.03 13.53
C ILE A 486 -1.09 -0.44 12.17
N LYS A 487 -0.12 0.28 11.60
CA LYS A 487 0.44 -0.04 10.28
C LYS A 487 1.82 -0.66 10.43
N ILE A 488 1.96 -1.90 9.97
CA ILE A 488 3.22 -2.63 9.99
C ILE A 488 3.99 -2.26 8.71
N GLU A 489 4.95 -1.36 8.87
CA GLU A 489 5.73 -0.74 7.79
C GLU A 489 7.23 -1.00 7.90
N THR A 490 7.72 -1.42 9.06
CA THR A 490 9.16 -1.57 9.34
C THR A 490 9.51 -2.99 9.77
N ARG A 491 10.79 -3.33 9.63
CA ARG A 491 11.34 -4.60 10.14
C ARG A 491 11.13 -4.75 11.65
N GLU A 492 11.30 -3.68 12.40
CA GLU A 492 11.13 -3.68 13.87
C GLU A 492 9.69 -3.97 14.28
N ALA A 493 8.71 -3.38 13.59
CA ALA A 493 7.29 -3.61 13.83
C ALA A 493 6.90 -5.09 13.69
N ILE A 494 7.52 -5.82 12.75
CA ILE A 494 7.30 -7.27 12.59
C ILE A 494 7.79 -8.03 13.82
N HIS A 495 9.02 -7.77 14.26
CA HIS A 495 9.62 -8.46 15.42
C HIS A 495 8.86 -8.19 16.72
N ARG A 496 8.17 -7.04 16.81
CA ARG A 496 7.36 -6.64 17.95
C ARG A 496 5.86 -6.81 17.74
N LEU A 497 5.42 -7.40 16.62
CA LEU A 497 4.01 -7.48 16.23
C LEU A 497 3.13 -8.07 17.33
N ALA A 498 3.57 -9.18 17.94
CA ALA A 498 2.83 -9.81 19.02
C ALA A 498 2.65 -8.86 20.22
N GLN A 499 3.69 -8.12 20.61
CA GLN A 499 3.62 -7.17 21.73
C GLN A 499 2.70 -5.99 21.39
N LEU A 500 2.76 -5.48 20.16
CA LEU A 500 1.87 -4.43 19.66
C LEU A 500 0.41 -4.88 19.69
N ILE A 501 0.15 -6.12 19.24
CA ILE A 501 -1.19 -6.70 19.29
C ILE A 501 -1.66 -6.88 20.73
N MET A 502 -0.81 -7.41 21.63
CA MET A 502 -1.15 -7.56 23.05
C MET A 502 -1.53 -6.21 23.68
N ALA A 503 -0.78 -5.15 23.38
CA ALA A 503 -1.08 -3.80 23.87
C ALA A 503 -2.41 -3.24 23.32
N GLY A 504 -2.81 -3.65 22.12
CA GLY A 504 -4.07 -3.25 21.49
C GLY A 504 -5.26 -4.17 21.73
N LEU A 505 -5.09 -5.34 22.36
CA LEU A 505 -6.16 -6.33 22.53
C LEU A 505 -7.37 -5.80 23.30
N ASP A 506 -7.11 -4.98 24.32
CA ASP A 506 -8.15 -4.42 25.21
C ASP A 506 -8.85 -3.19 24.59
N LEU A 507 -8.42 -2.72 23.42
CA LEU A 507 -9.07 -1.62 22.73
C LEU A 507 -10.40 -2.07 22.11
N PRO A 508 -11.46 -1.24 22.17
CA PRO A 508 -12.80 -1.63 21.71
C PRO A 508 -12.85 -1.91 20.19
N ARG A 509 -11.97 -1.25 19.43
CA ARG A 509 -11.88 -1.29 17.97
C ARG A 509 -10.41 -1.22 17.56
N PHE A 510 -9.80 -2.38 17.32
CA PHE A 510 -8.38 -2.48 16.99
C PHE A 510 -8.14 -3.42 15.80
N GLY A 511 -7.17 -3.07 14.97
CA GLY A 511 -6.80 -3.83 13.78
C GLY A 511 -5.36 -3.56 13.35
N VAL A 512 -4.88 -4.40 12.43
CA VAL A 512 -3.53 -4.33 11.88
C VAL A 512 -3.62 -4.13 10.37
N MET A 513 -2.85 -3.19 9.83
CA MET A 513 -2.68 -3.02 8.39
C MET A 513 -1.30 -3.47 7.96
N ILE A 514 -1.26 -4.36 6.96
CA ILE A 514 -0.02 -4.79 6.30
C ILE A 514 0.30 -3.77 5.21
N ALA A 515 1.11 -2.77 5.53
CA ALA A 515 1.45 -1.67 4.65
C ALA A 515 2.67 -2.02 3.77
N ARG A 516 2.41 -2.88 2.78
CA ARG A 516 3.43 -3.57 1.97
C ARG A 516 4.39 -2.66 1.19
N GLY A 517 3.98 -1.45 0.85
CA GLY A 517 4.81 -0.48 0.11
C GLY A 517 6.12 -0.17 0.82
N ASP A 518 6.03 0.36 2.04
CA ASP A 518 7.21 0.64 2.88
C ASP A 518 7.83 -0.67 3.41
N LEU A 519 6.99 -1.65 3.80
CA LEU A 519 7.44 -2.93 4.35
C LEU A 519 8.35 -3.71 3.41
N ALA A 520 8.05 -3.73 2.11
CA ALA A 520 8.85 -4.45 1.11
C ALA A 520 10.29 -3.93 1.00
N VAL A 521 10.46 -2.62 1.16
CA VAL A 521 11.79 -1.98 1.14
C VAL A 521 12.58 -2.36 2.40
N GLU A 522 11.91 -2.48 3.55
CA GLU A 522 12.50 -2.79 4.84
C GLU A 522 12.90 -4.26 5.00
N VAL A 523 12.08 -5.19 4.51
CA VAL A 523 12.36 -6.64 4.65
C VAL A 523 13.02 -7.25 3.42
N GLY A 524 12.99 -6.57 2.27
CA GLY A 524 13.37 -7.14 0.98
C GLY A 524 12.16 -7.72 0.23
N PHE A 525 12.12 -7.51 -1.09
CA PHE A 525 11.00 -7.94 -1.94
C PHE A 525 10.81 -9.47 -1.92
N GLU A 526 11.90 -10.21 -1.82
CA GLU A 526 11.94 -11.67 -1.75
C GLU A 526 11.32 -12.23 -0.47
N HIS A 527 11.32 -11.46 0.62
CA HIS A 527 10.79 -11.87 1.91
C HIS A 527 9.34 -11.42 2.15
N LEU A 528 8.84 -10.46 1.38
CA LEU A 528 7.50 -9.87 1.56
C LEU A 528 6.39 -10.93 1.57
N ALA A 529 6.47 -11.93 0.68
CA ALA A 529 5.45 -12.98 0.56
C ALA A 529 5.33 -13.83 1.83
N LEU A 530 6.44 -14.08 2.54
CA LEU A 530 6.46 -14.81 3.80
C LEU A 530 6.03 -13.92 4.96
N VAL A 531 6.55 -12.69 5.01
CA VAL A 531 6.26 -11.73 6.09
C VAL A 531 4.77 -11.39 6.16
N GLN A 532 4.12 -11.14 5.03
CA GLN A 532 2.68 -10.85 5.02
C GLN A 532 1.84 -12.04 5.51
N GLU A 533 2.28 -13.26 5.23
CA GLU A 533 1.63 -14.49 5.69
C GLU A 533 1.74 -14.60 7.21
N ASP A 534 2.93 -14.36 7.75
CA ASP A 534 3.18 -14.37 9.18
C ASP A 534 2.33 -13.34 9.92
N ILE A 535 2.22 -12.12 9.38
CA ILE A 535 1.37 -11.08 9.98
C ILE A 535 -0.09 -11.54 10.00
N LEU A 536 -0.60 -12.11 8.91
CA LEU A 536 -1.98 -12.65 8.86
C LEU A 536 -2.20 -13.76 9.90
N CYS A 537 -1.28 -14.72 10.00
CA CYS A 537 -1.41 -15.83 10.95
C CYS A 537 -1.36 -15.35 12.41
N ILE A 538 -0.49 -14.39 12.73
CA ILE A 538 -0.41 -13.79 14.07
C ILE A 538 -1.70 -13.01 14.40
N CYS A 539 -2.25 -12.27 13.43
CA CYS A 539 -3.54 -11.58 13.60
C CYS A 539 -4.70 -12.57 13.79
N GLU A 540 -4.74 -13.66 13.02
CA GLU A 540 -5.75 -14.72 13.15
C GLU A 540 -5.66 -15.43 14.50
N ALA A 541 -4.45 -15.69 15.00
CA ALA A 541 -4.23 -16.25 16.34
C ALA A 541 -4.68 -15.31 17.47
N ALA A 542 -4.58 -14.00 17.26
CA ALA A 542 -5.07 -12.99 18.19
C ALA A 542 -6.55 -12.64 17.99
N HIS A 543 -7.21 -13.20 16.97
CA HIS A 543 -8.55 -12.78 16.53
C HIS A 543 -8.67 -11.28 16.27
N ILE A 544 -7.62 -10.66 15.71
CA ILE A 544 -7.59 -9.25 15.35
C ILE A 544 -7.75 -9.12 13.83
N PRO A 545 -8.62 -8.22 13.34
CA PRO A 545 -8.80 -8.03 11.91
C PRO A 545 -7.52 -7.48 11.26
N ALA A 546 -7.15 -8.06 10.13
CA ALA A 546 -6.05 -7.60 9.28
C ALA A 546 -6.57 -6.87 8.04
N ILE A 547 -5.80 -5.88 7.58
CA ILE A 547 -6.03 -5.13 6.34
C ILE A 547 -4.88 -5.39 5.37
N TRP A 548 -5.21 -5.98 4.22
CA TRP A 548 -4.28 -6.25 3.13
C TRP A 548 -4.13 -4.98 2.27
N ALA A 549 -3.01 -4.27 2.41
CA ALA A 549 -2.89 -2.92 1.88
C ALA A 549 -1.70 -2.70 0.94
N THR A 550 -1.83 -1.63 0.17
CA THR A 550 -0.88 -1.07 -0.82
C THR A 550 -0.66 -1.96 -2.04
N GLN A 551 -0.61 -1.33 -3.23
CA GLN A 551 -0.30 -1.99 -4.51
C GLN A 551 -1.23 -3.16 -4.93
N VAL A 552 -2.41 -3.28 -4.32
CA VAL A 552 -3.44 -4.21 -4.79
C VAL A 552 -4.09 -3.59 -6.04
N LEU A 553 -4.03 -4.28 -7.18
CA LEU A 553 -4.59 -3.79 -8.45
C LEU A 553 -4.10 -2.37 -8.81
N GLU A 554 -2.84 -2.05 -8.51
CA GLU A 554 -2.21 -0.74 -8.71
C GLU A 554 -2.23 -0.30 -10.18
N ASN A 555 -1.79 -1.15 -11.11
CA ASN A 555 -1.77 -0.82 -12.54
C ASN A 555 -3.19 -0.74 -13.08
N LEU A 556 -4.11 -1.59 -12.59
CA LEU A 556 -5.50 -1.50 -12.98
C LEU A 556 -6.07 -0.14 -12.56
N ALA A 557 -5.91 0.26 -11.29
CA ALA A 557 -6.39 1.55 -10.82
C ALA A 557 -5.75 2.74 -11.58
N LYS A 558 -4.48 2.65 -11.96
CA LYS A 558 -3.75 3.74 -12.64
C LYS A 558 -3.91 3.79 -14.16
N SER A 559 -4.02 2.64 -14.82
CA SER A 559 -3.89 2.51 -16.28
C SER A 559 -5.01 1.70 -16.95
N GLY A 560 -5.94 1.16 -16.17
CA GLY A 560 -7.08 0.39 -16.68
C GLY A 560 -6.76 -1.06 -17.03
N LEU A 561 -5.50 -1.49 -16.94
CA LEU A 561 -5.07 -2.85 -17.26
C LEU A 561 -4.33 -3.48 -16.07
N PRO A 562 -4.81 -4.63 -15.54
CA PRO A 562 -4.10 -5.34 -14.48
C PRO A 562 -2.96 -6.19 -15.05
N ALA A 563 -1.88 -6.30 -14.30
CA ALA A 563 -0.92 -7.38 -14.46
C ALA A 563 -1.50 -8.69 -13.89
N ARG A 564 -1.07 -9.84 -14.44
CA ARG A 564 -1.49 -11.16 -13.96
C ARG A 564 -1.18 -11.37 -12.48
N ALA A 565 -0.03 -10.88 -12.02
CA ALA A 565 0.38 -10.95 -10.62
C ALA A 565 -0.58 -10.20 -9.69
N GLU A 566 -1.14 -9.07 -10.12
CA GLU A 566 -2.06 -8.25 -9.31
C GLU A 566 -3.41 -8.94 -9.09
N ILE A 567 -3.89 -9.72 -10.07
CA ILE A 567 -5.10 -10.52 -9.92
C ILE A 567 -4.90 -11.63 -8.88
N THR A 568 -3.74 -12.30 -8.89
CA THR A 568 -3.39 -13.31 -7.89
C THR A 568 -3.22 -12.69 -6.50
N ASP A 569 -2.62 -11.51 -6.42
CA ASP A 569 -2.47 -10.76 -5.18
C ASP A 569 -3.83 -10.37 -4.57
N ALA A 570 -4.70 -9.74 -5.38
CA ALA A 570 -6.05 -9.34 -4.98
C ALA A 570 -6.90 -10.54 -4.54
N ALA A 571 -6.77 -11.67 -5.24
CA ALA A 571 -7.38 -12.93 -4.84
C ALA A 571 -6.89 -13.44 -3.48
N THR A 572 -5.59 -13.30 -3.19
CA THR A 572 -4.98 -13.71 -1.91
C THR A 572 -5.43 -12.81 -0.76
N GLY A 573 -5.71 -11.52 -1.04
CA GLY A 573 -6.27 -10.57 -0.08
C GLY A 573 -7.60 -11.00 0.57
N GLN A 574 -8.32 -11.97 0.02
CA GLN A 574 -9.50 -12.61 0.64
C GLN A 574 -9.24 -13.19 2.04
N ARG A 575 -7.97 -13.45 2.35
CA ARG A 575 -7.57 -14.01 3.65
C ARG A 575 -7.61 -12.98 4.77
N ALA A 576 -7.62 -11.69 4.43
CA ALA A 576 -7.76 -10.58 5.34
C ALA A 576 -9.23 -10.15 5.48
N GLU A 577 -9.53 -9.43 6.55
CA GLU A 577 -10.87 -8.89 6.82
C GLU A 577 -11.18 -7.67 5.94
N CYS A 578 -10.14 -7.02 5.40
CA CYS A 578 -10.26 -5.93 4.44
C CYS A 578 -9.11 -5.92 3.42
N VAL A 579 -9.42 -5.49 2.19
CA VAL A 579 -8.43 -5.20 1.14
C VAL A 579 -8.49 -3.72 0.80
N MET A 580 -7.34 -3.06 0.75
CA MET A 580 -7.21 -1.63 0.44
C MET A 580 -6.73 -1.41 -1.00
N LEU A 581 -7.48 -0.61 -1.74
CA LEU A 581 -7.11 -0.09 -3.05
C LEU A 581 -6.55 1.34 -2.94
N ASN A 582 -5.51 1.59 -3.71
CA ASN A 582 -4.97 2.94 -3.91
C ASN A 582 -5.83 3.73 -4.91
N LYS A 583 -5.60 5.04 -4.95
CA LYS A 583 -6.26 5.97 -5.87
C LYS A 583 -5.77 5.79 -7.32
N GLY A 584 -6.62 6.13 -8.28
CA GLY A 584 -6.29 6.14 -9.69
C GLY A 584 -7.48 6.42 -10.59
N GLU A 585 -7.21 6.75 -11.86
CA GLU A 585 -8.22 7.11 -12.87
C GLU A 585 -9.28 6.01 -13.07
N TYR A 586 -8.87 4.74 -12.95
CA TYR A 586 -9.69 3.54 -13.15
C TYR A 586 -9.98 2.82 -11.83
N VAL A 587 -10.08 3.57 -10.72
CA VAL A 587 -10.35 3.01 -9.39
C VAL A 587 -11.69 2.27 -9.33
N LEU A 588 -12.67 2.69 -10.13
CA LEU A 588 -13.96 2.01 -10.21
C LEU A 588 -13.84 0.60 -10.79
N GLU A 589 -13.06 0.44 -11.86
CA GLU A 589 -12.75 -0.87 -12.47
C GLU A 589 -12.01 -1.76 -11.49
N ALA A 590 -11.07 -1.20 -10.72
CA ALA A 590 -10.37 -1.91 -9.67
C ALA A 590 -11.33 -2.40 -8.57
N VAL A 591 -12.26 -1.55 -8.11
CA VAL A 591 -13.29 -1.93 -7.12
C VAL A 591 -14.20 -3.03 -7.65
N LYS A 592 -14.70 -2.91 -8.89
CA LYS A 592 -15.54 -3.95 -9.53
C LYS A 592 -14.79 -5.28 -9.63
N THR A 593 -13.56 -5.25 -10.14
CA THR A 593 -12.72 -6.44 -10.28
C THR A 593 -12.46 -7.09 -8.93
N LEU A 594 -12.12 -6.30 -7.91
CA LEU A 594 -11.91 -6.81 -6.57
C LEU A 594 -13.20 -7.39 -5.99
N ALA A 595 -14.34 -6.71 -6.11
CA ALA A 595 -15.63 -7.20 -5.64
C ALA A 595 -16.02 -8.52 -6.29
N ASP A 596 -15.76 -8.69 -7.60
CA ASP A 596 -16.03 -9.94 -8.31
C ASP A 596 -15.11 -11.06 -7.84
N LEU A 597 -13.81 -10.76 -7.64
CA LEU A 597 -12.85 -11.71 -7.09
C LEU A 597 -13.30 -12.17 -5.70
N LEU A 598 -13.58 -11.23 -4.78
CA LEU A 598 -14.07 -11.48 -3.41
C LEU A 598 -15.44 -12.16 -3.38
N GLY A 599 -16.31 -11.84 -4.34
CA GLY A 599 -17.72 -12.20 -4.41
C GLY A 599 -18.02 -13.59 -4.98
N SER A 600 -17.04 -14.23 -5.62
CA SER A 600 -17.20 -15.56 -6.19
C SER A 600 -17.60 -16.59 -5.12
N ARG A 601 -18.88 -17.04 -5.17
CA ARG A 601 -19.50 -18.02 -4.24
C ARG A 601 -18.70 -19.32 -4.10
N GLU A 602 -17.93 -19.68 -5.12
CA GLU A 602 -17.06 -20.86 -5.12
C GLU A 602 -15.89 -20.75 -4.13
N ARG A 603 -15.40 -19.52 -3.86
CA ARG A 603 -14.29 -19.26 -2.93
C ARG A 603 -14.75 -18.99 -1.49
N GLN A 604 -16.02 -18.61 -1.32
CA GLN A 604 -16.63 -18.31 -0.02
C GLN A 604 -16.99 -19.55 0.79
N ARG A 605 -17.08 -20.71 0.15
CA ARG A 605 -17.26 -21.99 0.85
C ARG A 605 -15.92 -22.45 1.43
N ILE A 606 -15.60 -21.87 2.58
CA ILE A 606 -14.57 -22.31 3.55
C ILE A 606 -13.14 -22.07 3.04
N LYS A 607 -12.40 -21.18 3.73
CA LYS A 607 -10.96 -20.92 3.57
C LYS A 607 -10.25 -22.24 3.19
N LYS A 608 -9.83 -22.38 1.92
CA LYS A 608 -9.14 -23.54 1.30
C LYS A 608 -9.87 -24.92 1.37
N ARG A 609 -11.13 -25.05 0.96
CA ARG A 609 -11.58 -26.28 0.24
C ARG A 609 -11.45 -25.99 -1.25
N GLN A 610 -10.52 -26.65 -1.94
CA GLN A 610 -10.52 -26.61 -3.40
C GLN A 610 -11.79 -27.32 -3.87
N VAL A 611 -12.73 -26.55 -4.41
CA VAL A 611 -13.83 -27.11 -5.18
C VAL A 611 -13.31 -27.24 -6.61
N PHE A 612 -13.23 -28.47 -7.12
CA PHE A 612 -12.84 -28.73 -8.50
C PHE A 612 -13.87 -28.09 -9.45
N ARG A 613 -13.39 -27.34 -10.46
CA ARG A 613 -14.21 -26.57 -11.40
C ARG A 613 -14.43 -27.31 -12.71
N GLU A 614 -15.51 -26.98 -13.42
CA GLU A 614 -15.68 -27.31 -14.85
C GLU A 614 -14.54 -26.74 -15.71
N ILE A 615 -14.05 -25.54 -15.41
CA ILE A 615 -12.94 -24.90 -16.16
C ILE A 615 -11.62 -25.68 -16.02
N THR A 616 -11.48 -26.48 -14.97
CA THR A 616 -10.32 -27.38 -14.74
C THR A 616 -10.65 -28.84 -15.03
N ALA A 617 -11.86 -29.14 -15.51
CA ALA A 617 -12.27 -30.51 -15.82
C ALA A 617 -11.40 -31.06 -16.94
N GLN A 618 -10.86 -32.26 -16.72
CA GLN A 618 -10.08 -32.97 -17.73
C GLN A 618 -11.05 -33.70 -18.65
N HIS A 619 -11.39 -33.09 -19.79
CA HIS A 619 -12.24 -33.70 -20.80
C HIS A 619 -11.49 -34.84 -21.52
N GLY A 620 -12.17 -35.95 -21.85
CA GLY A 620 -11.58 -37.07 -22.58
C GLY A 620 -10.72 -38.04 -21.76
N LEU A 621 -10.41 -37.73 -20.49
CA LEU A 621 -9.54 -38.58 -19.66
C LEU A 621 -10.28 -39.77 -19.03
N PHE A 622 -11.57 -39.60 -18.75
CA PHE A 622 -12.46 -40.61 -18.16
C PHE A 622 -13.59 -41.03 -19.11
N ASP A 623 -13.57 -40.53 -20.35
CA ASP A 623 -14.45 -41.03 -21.39
C ASP A 623 -14.07 -42.49 -21.63
N ARG A 624 -15.02 -43.41 -21.45
CA ARG A 624 -14.79 -44.84 -21.68
C ARG A 624 -14.32 -44.99 -23.13
N PHE A 625 -13.09 -45.46 -23.34
CA PHE A 625 -12.63 -45.90 -24.65
C PHE A 625 -13.62 -46.97 -25.15
N GLY A 626 -14.49 -46.61 -26.10
CA GLY A 626 -15.30 -47.55 -26.86
C GLY A 626 -16.80 -47.62 -26.56
N ASP A 627 -17.48 -46.49 -26.29
CA ASP A 627 -18.95 -46.48 -26.37
C ASP A 627 -19.44 -45.35 -27.30
N GLU A 628 -19.62 -45.69 -28.59
CA GLU A 628 -20.12 -44.77 -29.63
C GLU A 628 -21.61 -44.38 -29.44
N SER A 629 -22.27 -44.84 -28.37
CA SER A 629 -23.70 -44.60 -28.15
C SER A 629 -24.05 -43.28 -27.44
N ALA A 630 -23.08 -42.52 -26.95
CA ALA A 630 -23.33 -41.33 -26.12
C ALA A 630 -23.12 -39.96 -26.83
N ARG A 631 -23.35 -39.87 -28.16
CA ARG A 631 -23.24 -38.59 -28.90
C ARG A 631 -24.53 -37.75 -28.99
N GLU A 632 -25.64 -38.20 -28.41
CA GLU A 632 -26.90 -37.43 -28.37
C GLU A 632 -27.27 -36.94 -26.96
N ALA A 633 -26.42 -36.09 -26.37
CA ALA A 633 -26.83 -35.22 -25.26
C ALA A 633 -25.83 -34.07 -25.05
N ALA A 634 -25.67 -33.19 -26.05
CA ALA A 634 -25.08 -31.88 -25.82
C ALA A 634 -26.17 -30.92 -25.33
N PRO A 635 -25.99 -30.19 -24.20
CA PRO A 635 -26.99 -29.25 -23.73
C PRO A 635 -27.07 -28.02 -24.65
N GLN A 636 -28.29 -27.75 -25.15
CA GLN A 636 -28.68 -26.47 -25.74
C GLN A 636 -28.57 -25.36 -24.69
N ALA A 637 -27.45 -24.64 -24.65
CA ALA A 637 -27.31 -23.41 -23.89
C ALA A 637 -26.40 -22.41 -24.62
N ALA A 638 -26.81 -22.01 -25.82
CA ALA A 638 -26.24 -20.87 -26.55
C ALA A 638 -27.29 -20.26 -27.51
N ARG A 639 -28.35 -19.67 -26.95
CA ARG A 639 -29.23 -18.75 -27.68
C ARG A 639 -29.74 -17.68 -26.74
N TYR A 640 -28.96 -16.62 -26.53
CA TYR A 640 -29.46 -15.27 -26.19
C TYR A 640 -28.32 -14.26 -26.39
N ALA A 641 -28.17 -13.80 -27.63
CA ALA A 641 -27.59 -12.50 -27.98
C ALA A 641 -27.89 -12.22 -29.46
N GLY A 642 -28.79 -11.27 -29.74
CA GLY A 642 -28.98 -10.73 -31.09
C GLY A 642 -30.44 -10.66 -31.57
N SER A 643 -31.24 -9.80 -30.97
CA SER A 643 -32.38 -9.17 -31.66
C SER A 643 -32.74 -7.85 -30.98
N GLU A 644 -32.14 -6.75 -31.43
CA GLU A 644 -32.79 -5.45 -31.45
C GLU A 644 -33.05 -5.09 -32.92
N ASN A 645 -34.32 -4.83 -33.21
CA ASN A 645 -34.87 -4.42 -34.50
C ASN A 645 -34.70 -2.90 -34.68
N ALA A 646 -34.59 -2.51 -35.96
CA ALA A 646 -35.04 -1.25 -36.59
C ALA A 646 -34.35 0.06 -36.17
#